data_AF-A0AAD3NMX7-F1
#
_entry.id   AF-A0AAD3NMX7-F1
#
_cell.length_a   1.000
_cell.length_b   1.000
_cell.length_c   1.000
_cell.angle_alpha   90.00
_cell.angle_beta   90.00
_cell.angle_gamma   90.00
#
_symmetry.space_group_name_H-M   'P 1'
#
loop_
_entity.id
_entity.type
_entity.pdbx_description
1 polymer ?
#
loop_
_entity_poly.entity_id
_entity_poly.type
_entity_poly.pdbx_seq_one_letter_code
_entity_poly.pdbx_strand_id
1 'polypeptide(L)'
;MTHRDPGSEDQERHHETLRREEKRLLLELCLKAALHKEESFHSVVNRLFSLFSVNTDLINILLGFYQHVKSEGCSSVIPKLRSVFQSAPSVWFIDLSERKTSILLEVLKLQPEKKQVKLRGWSDEESEVRSLLQCLPYISQLRLSSHMVLLLFHWVRRGRLFCSLAVDELSLAPDRAQLSDRELLKVVSGLASLLRYCAVRHLDLTESCFPAQCLITLLLHHGSLTIRLSEESFQQLLTLLHEIQDQDLTLFFLSKVGGDLNCCCVNWELLHYLLQQPSAQTITVNQRKNHFLQENVTRLLPFLERILLKRSSPSFVLAAIREIYKAQTSRIIPSLQRSLGHVINLTCRELDSEDCAALLFTLRHSDRVKLNLMWTSIPTEETQSILCTLDRVSQLSVDRNLLLRFIHCCAASDVQQEAASDLFRTLQHRLDLSCSSSVQLEDQTQILGLTGDDCRAVSTVLRHSTQLSQLDLRDCEVEDSGLDLLFPVLHRVHLRASKAVLLQLLSLVLVNTEGDTVRRAESLCAALGGELDLSHTTLDQRACGALALMLDFSEGLEELDLSHCQLTDQLLLILITHLHKVHVLDLSHNKITDVSTDKLLQLVSINPSTVTVRLFSNNIMDRTAFKKHTQFEIW
;
A
#
# COMPACT_ATOMS: atom_id res chain seq x y z
N MET A 1 -49.14 -1.25 -27.23
CA MET A 1 -49.81 -0.48 -26.16
C MET A 1 -49.82 -1.34 -24.92
N THR A 2 -48.85 -1.14 -24.03
CA THR A 2 -48.82 -1.77 -22.71
C THR A 2 -49.66 -0.90 -21.78
N HIS A 3 -50.77 -1.44 -21.29
CA HIS A 3 -51.57 -0.80 -20.24
C HIS A 3 -50.72 -0.71 -18.97
N ARG A 4 -50.25 0.50 -18.62
CA ARG A 4 -49.83 0.80 -17.24
C ARG A 4 -51.08 0.91 -16.39
N ASP A 5 -51.04 0.29 -15.22
CA ASP A 5 -52.13 0.27 -14.25
C ASP A 5 -52.32 1.69 -13.66
N PRO A 6 -53.51 2.30 -13.74
CA PRO A 6 -53.73 3.69 -13.29
C PRO A 6 -53.37 3.93 -11.81
N GLY A 7 -53.53 2.90 -10.97
CA GLY A 7 -53.18 2.98 -9.54
C GLY A 7 -51.68 3.02 -9.24
N SER A 8 -50.84 2.54 -10.17
CA SER A 8 -49.37 2.58 -10.04
C SER A 8 -48.83 4.00 -10.30
N GLU A 9 -49.42 4.72 -11.26
CA GLU A 9 -49.03 6.11 -11.54
C GLU A 9 -49.49 7.08 -10.45
N ASP A 10 -50.67 6.86 -9.86
CA ASP A 10 -51.16 7.71 -8.77
C ASP A 10 -50.35 7.49 -7.48
N GLN A 11 -49.90 6.27 -7.18
CA GLN A 11 -49.00 6.00 -6.06
C GLN A 11 -47.59 6.58 -6.28
N GLU A 12 -47.01 6.49 -7.49
CA GLU A 12 -45.74 7.15 -7.81
C GLU A 12 -45.86 8.68 -7.69
N ARG A 13 -46.95 9.29 -8.20
CA ARG A 13 -47.19 10.74 -8.10
C ARG A 13 -47.40 11.19 -6.65
N HIS A 14 -48.10 10.41 -5.82
CA HIS A 14 -48.27 10.71 -4.39
C HIS A 14 -46.95 10.60 -3.63
N HIS A 15 -46.14 9.60 -3.95
CA HIS A 15 -44.83 9.41 -3.33
C HIS A 15 -43.81 10.49 -3.78
N GLU A 16 -43.90 10.97 -5.02
CA GLU A 16 -43.09 12.10 -5.53
C GLU A 16 -43.50 13.44 -4.91
N THR A 17 -44.80 13.67 -4.69
CA THR A 17 -45.30 14.91 -4.07
C THR A 17 -44.89 14.99 -2.60
N LEU A 18 -45.03 13.91 -1.83
CA LEU A 18 -44.53 13.82 -0.45
C LEU A 18 -43.02 14.11 -0.37
N ARG A 19 -42.21 13.53 -1.27
CA ARG A 19 -40.76 13.80 -1.33
C ARG A 19 -40.43 15.26 -1.67
N ARG A 20 -41.25 15.94 -2.49
CA ARG A 20 -41.06 17.37 -2.82
C ARG A 20 -41.37 18.26 -1.62
N GLU A 21 -42.40 17.94 -0.85
CA GLU A 21 -42.76 18.67 0.37
C GLU A 21 -41.70 18.50 1.46
N GLU A 22 -41.21 17.28 1.68
CA GLU A 22 -40.09 17.00 2.60
C GLU A 22 -38.82 17.78 2.22
N LYS A 23 -38.46 17.78 0.93
CA LYS A 23 -37.33 18.56 0.41
C LYS A 23 -37.54 20.06 0.68
N ARG A 24 -38.73 20.60 0.43
CA ARG A 24 -39.02 22.03 0.65
C ARG A 24 -38.89 22.41 2.13
N LEU A 25 -39.42 21.60 3.03
CA LEU A 25 -39.30 21.80 4.48
C LEU A 25 -37.85 21.78 4.94
N LEU A 26 -37.03 20.85 4.45
CA LEU A 26 -35.60 20.79 4.73
C LEU A 26 -34.88 22.08 4.29
N LEU A 27 -35.15 22.57 3.07
CA LEU A 27 -34.55 23.80 2.56
C LEU A 27 -34.95 25.03 3.39
N GLU A 28 -36.21 25.13 3.82
CA GLU A 28 -36.69 26.24 4.65
C GLU A 28 -36.06 26.21 6.06
N LEU A 29 -35.93 25.03 6.67
CA LEU A 29 -35.25 24.87 7.96
C LEU A 29 -33.76 25.25 7.88
N CYS A 30 -33.08 24.84 6.82
CA CYS A 30 -31.70 25.25 6.55
C CYS A 30 -31.56 26.77 6.37
N LEU A 31 -32.53 27.42 5.72
CA LEU A 31 -32.54 28.88 5.52
C LEU A 31 -32.71 29.61 6.86
N LYS A 32 -33.67 29.19 7.69
CA LYS A 32 -33.86 29.74 9.04
C LYS A 32 -32.63 29.53 9.93
N ALA A 33 -31.99 28.36 9.84
CA ALA A 33 -30.74 28.09 10.56
C ALA A 33 -29.62 29.06 10.12
N ALA A 34 -29.49 29.34 8.82
CA ALA A 34 -28.50 30.27 8.28
C ALA A 34 -28.69 31.72 8.74
N LEU A 35 -29.96 32.14 8.94
CA LEU A 35 -30.33 33.49 9.33
C LEU A 35 -30.24 33.73 10.85
N HIS A 36 -30.50 32.70 11.67
CA HIS A 36 -30.62 32.87 13.13
C HIS A 36 -29.46 32.30 13.97
N LYS A 37 -28.64 31.40 13.44
CA LYS A 37 -27.52 30.78 14.17
C LYS A 37 -26.20 30.92 13.41
N GLU A 38 -25.51 32.05 13.62
CA GLU A 38 -24.32 32.40 12.84
C GLU A 38 -23.11 31.50 13.12
N GLU A 39 -22.83 31.19 14.39
CA GLU A 39 -21.62 30.44 14.78
C GLU A 39 -21.75 28.91 14.60
N SER A 40 -22.97 28.37 14.54
CA SER A 40 -23.25 26.92 14.49
C SER A 40 -23.92 26.46 13.19
N PHE A 41 -23.94 27.28 12.15
CA PHE A 41 -24.67 26.97 10.91
C PHE A 41 -24.24 25.63 10.30
N HIS A 42 -22.94 25.39 10.20
CA HIS A 42 -22.38 24.17 9.61
C HIS A 42 -22.82 22.89 10.35
N SER A 43 -22.77 22.90 11.69
CA SER A 43 -23.17 21.74 12.50
C SER A 43 -24.68 21.47 12.47
N VAL A 44 -25.49 22.52 12.44
CA VAL A 44 -26.96 22.41 12.34
C VAL A 44 -27.37 21.85 10.98
N VAL A 45 -26.77 22.34 9.89
CA VAL A 45 -27.06 21.86 8.53
C VAL A 45 -26.66 20.40 8.36
N ASN A 46 -25.49 19.99 8.87
CA ASN A 46 -25.08 18.58 8.82
C ASN A 46 -26.04 17.67 9.62
N ARG A 47 -26.50 18.13 10.79
CA ARG A 47 -27.48 17.39 11.59
C ARG A 47 -28.84 17.28 10.88
N LEU A 48 -29.28 18.34 10.21
CA LEU A 48 -30.49 18.31 9.38
C LEU A 48 -30.34 17.34 8.21
N PHE A 49 -29.20 17.30 7.51
CA PHE A 49 -28.99 16.33 6.45
C PHE A 49 -28.96 14.87 6.94
N SER A 50 -28.41 14.62 8.13
CA SER A 50 -28.47 13.29 8.75
C SER A 50 -29.89 12.86 9.14
N LEU A 51 -30.72 13.79 9.64
CA LEU A 51 -32.10 13.50 10.06
C LEU A 51 -33.02 13.13 8.88
N PHE A 52 -32.75 13.66 7.69
CA PHE A 52 -33.54 13.38 6.48
C PHE A 52 -32.95 12.22 5.62
N SER A 53 -31.96 11.47 6.14
CA SER A 53 -31.34 10.30 5.46
C SER A 53 -30.80 10.56 4.04
N VAL A 54 -30.28 11.76 3.75
CA VAL A 54 -30.01 12.21 2.36
C VAL A 54 -28.60 11.89 1.83
N ASN A 55 -27.93 10.85 2.33
CA ASN A 55 -26.50 10.66 2.06
C ASN A 55 -26.14 10.47 0.57
N THR A 56 -27.08 10.06 -0.30
CA THR A 56 -26.81 9.83 -1.74
C THR A 56 -27.05 11.05 -2.64
N ASP A 57 -27.74 12.09 -2.17
CA ASP A 57 -28.16 13.26 -2.96
C ASP A 57 -27.72 14.61 -2.38
N LEU A 58 -26.77 14.59 -1.43
CA LEU A 58 -26.31 15.77 -0.69
C LEU A 58 -25.98 16.97 -1.60
N ILE A 59 -25.24 16.74 -2.69
CA ILE A 59 -24.88 17.81 -3.64
C ILE A 59 -26.11 18.38 -4.35
N ASN A 60 -27.05 17.53 -4.78
CA ASN A 60 -28.30 17.96 -5.43
C ASN A 60 -29.17 18.81 -4.49
N ILE A 61 -29.18 18.48 -3.19
CA ILE A 61 -29.87 19.27 -2.17
C ILE A 61 -29.17 20.59 -1.91
N LEU A 62 -27.83 20.60 -1.80
CA LEU A 62 -27.07 21.83 -1.61
C LEU A 62 -27.23 22.81 -2.79
N LEU A 63 -27.24 22.29 -4.02
CA LEU A 63 -27.56 23.10 -5.21
C LEU A 63 -28.99 23.64 -5.15
N GLY A 64 -29.95 22.82 -4.72
CA GLY A 64 -31.34 23.25 -4.49
C GLY A 64 -31.47 24.29 -3.38
N PHE A 65 -30.65 24.20 -2.33
CA PHE A 65 -30.61 25.18 -1.26
C PHE A 65 -30.04 26.52 -1.73
N TYR A 66 -28.95 26.49 -2.50
CA TYR A 66 -28.41 27.70 -3.10
C TYR A 66 -29.44 28.36 -4.04
N GLN A 67 -30.17 27.56 -4.84
CA GLN A 67 -31.26 28.06 -5.67
C GLN A 67 -32.34 28.76 -4.83
N HIS A 68 -32.74 28.15 -3.71
CA HIS A 68 -33.77 28.68 -2.81
C HIS A 68 -33.31 29.97 -2.12
N VAL A 69 -32.08 30.02 -1.62
CA VAL A 69 -31.49 31.25 -1.04
C VAL A 69 -31.52 32.39 -2.04
N LYS A 70 -31.22 32.10 -3.32
CA LYS A 70 -31.23 33.10 -4.40
C LYS A 70 -32.65 33.55 -4.76
N SER A 71 -33.64 32.66 -4.78
CA SER A 71 -35.03 33.03 -5.05
C SER A 71 -35.64 33.88 -3.94
N GLU A 72 -35.29 33.61 -2.69
CA GLU A 72 -35.75 34.36 -1.51
C GLU A 72 -34.97 35.68 -1.28
N GLY A 73 -33.95 35.99 -2.09
CA GLY A 73 -33.18 37.23 -1.99
C GLY A 73 -32.18 37.30 -0.83
N CYS A 74 -31.90 36.18 -0.16
CA CYS A 74 -31.06 36.09 1.04
C CYS A 74 -29.54 35.99 0.72
N SER A 75 -29.01 36.95 -0.05
CA SER A 75 -27.61 36.95 -0.51
C SER A 75 -26.56 36.92 0.62
N SER A 76 -26.91 37.36 1.83
CA SER A 76 -26.06 37.30 3.04
C SER A 76 -25.69 35.87 3.47
N VAL A 77 -26.42 34.86 3.01
CA VAL A 77 -26.20 33.44 3.33
C VAL A 77 -25.16 32.79 2.40
N ILE A 78 -24.93 33.34 1.21
CA ILE A 78 -24.02 32.77 0.20
C ILE A 78 -22.57 32.60 0.71
N PRO A 79 -21.97 33.57 1.43
CA PRO A 79 -20.64 33.39 2.02
C PRO A 79 -20.58 32.22 3.01
N LYS A 80 -21.65 32.02 3.80
CA LYS A 80 -21.78 30.94 4.79
C LYS A 80 -21.88 29.57 4.14
N LEU A 81 -22.40 29.50 2.91
CA LEU A 81 -22.50 28.25 2.15
C LEU A 81 -21.17 27.73 1.63
N ARG A 82 -20.16 28.59 1.51
CA ARG A 82 -18.83 28.19 1.05
C ARG A 82 -18.22 27.09 1.94
N SER A 83 -18.36 27.20 3.26
CA SER A 83 -17.84 26.19 4.20
C SER A 83 -18.58 24.85 4.10
N VAL A 84 -19.89 24.88 3.79
CA VAL A 84 -20.70 23.68 3.61
C VAL A 84 -20.31 22.93 2.32
N PHE A 85 -20.09 23.66 1.22
CA PHE A 85 -19.59 23.06 -0.03
C PHE A 85 -18.15 22.55 0.09
N GLN A 86 -17.31 23.16 0.93
CA GLN A 86 -15.95 22.67 1.22
C GLN A 86 -15.97 21.32 1.96
N SER A 87 -16.95 21.09 2.84
CA SER A 87 -17.13 19.79 3.51
C SER A 87 -17.78 18.70 2.65
N ALA A 88 -18.17 19.03 1.41
CA ALA A 88 -18.84 18.08 0.53
C ALA A 88 -17.85 17.06 -0.09
N PRO A 89 -18.34 15.90 -0.57
CA PRO A 89 -17.49 14.87 -1.17
C PRO A 89 -16.63 15.39 -2.33
N SER A 90 -15.50 14.72 -2.58
CA SER A 90 -14.59 15.03 -3.69
C SER A 90 -15.21 14.79 -5.08
N VAL A 91 -16.18 13.87 -5.17
CA VAL A 91 -16.93 13.53 -6.39
C VAL A 91 -18.38 14.02 -6.27
N TRP A 92 -18.82 14.84 -7.23
CA TRP A 92 -20.14 15.42 -7.25
C TRP A 92 -21.05 14.70 -8.24
N PHE A 93 -22.15 14.13 -7.74
CA PHE A 93 -23.22 13.57 -8.56
C PHE A 93 -24.31 14.61 -8.71
N ILE A 94 -24.58 15.04 -9.94
CA ILE A 94 -25.49 16.16 -10.21
C ILE A 94 -26.54 15.71 -11.22
N ASP A 95 -27.80 15.85 -10.82
CA ASP A 95 -28.95 15.68 -11.69
C ASP A 95 -29.50 17.07 -12.09
N LEU A 96 -29.35 17.38 -13.38
CA LEU A 96 -29.77 18.64 -13.99
C LEU A 96 -31.23 18.62 -14.47
N SER A 97 -31.97 17.51 -14.32
CA SER A 97 -33.35 17.40 -14.83
C SER A 97 -34.32 18.36 -14.14
N GLU A 98 -34.09 18.63 -12.86
CA GLU A 98 -34.94 19.51 -12.04
C GLU A 98 -34.29 20.87 -11.76
N ARG A 99 -33.12 21.19 -12.34
CA ARG A 99 -32.27 22.33 -11.89
C ARG A 99 -31.62 23.05 -13.06
N LYS A 100 -31.39 24.37 -12.89
CA LYS A 100 -30.68 25.19 -13.88
C LYS A 100 -29.17 25.06 -13.75
N THR A 101 -28.48 24.85 -14.86
CA THR A 101 -27.01 24.75 -14.94
C THR A 101 -26.31 26.06 -14.59
N SER A 102 -26.98 27.20 -14.74
CA SER A 102 -26.49 28.51 -14.29
C SER A 102 -26.19 28.55 -12.78
N ILE A 103 -26.91 27.74 -11.98
CA ILE A 103 -26.69 27.64 -10.53
C ILE A 103 -25.43 26.83 -10.24
N LEU A 104 -25.22 25.75 -10.98
CA LEU A 104 -23.99 24.96 -10.90
C LEU A 104 -22.75 25.81 -11.20
N LEU A 105 -22.81 26.67 -12.22
CA LEU A 105 -21.72 27.58 -12.57
C LEU A 105 -21.33 28.50 -11.41
N GLU A 106 -22.32 29.10 -10.75
CA GLU A 106 -22.07 29.98 -9.61
C GLU A 106 -21.45 29.22 -8.44
N VAL A 107 -21.96 28.02 -8.14
CA VAL A 107 -21.42 27.19 -7.06
C VAL A 107 -20.00 26.72 -7.34
N LEU A 108 -19.68 26.35 -8.59
CA LEU A 108 -18.33 25.96 -8.99
C LEU A 108 -17.34 27.13 -8.90
N LYS A 109 -17.77 28.37 -9.22
CA LYS A 109 -16.94 29.58 -9.04
C LYS A 109 -16.58 29.87 -7.58
N LEU A 110 -17.38 29.40 -6.62
CA LEU A 110 -17.11 29.57 -5.19
C LEU A 110 -16.06 28.59 -4.66
N GLN A 111 -15.72 27.55 -5.42
CA GLN A 111 -14.77 26.52 -5.00
C GLN A 111 -13.33 26.95 -5.25
N PRO A 112 -12.41 26.71 -4.29
CA PRO A 112 -10.99 27.01 -4.48
C PRO A 112 -10.30 26.02 -5.44
N GLU A 113 -10.86 24.82 -5.64
CA GLU A 113 -10.28 23.74 -6.42
C GLU A 113 -11.27 23.21 -7.46
N LYS A 114 -10.76 22.68 -8.58
CA LYS A 114 -11.56 21.99 -9.59
C LYS A 114 -12.16 20.70 -9.02
N LYS A 115 -13.44 20.45 -9.28
CA LYS A 115 -14.16 19.28 -8.75
C LYS A 115 -14.36 18.20 -9.82
N GLN A 116 -14.49 16.95 -9.38
CA GLN A 116 -14.90 15.83 -10.22
C GLN A 116 -16.43 15.79 -10.28
N VAL A 117 -17.02 15.80 -11.48
CA VAL A 117 -18.47 15.95 -11.66
C VAL A 117 -19.04 14.85 -12.56
N LYS A 118 -20.07 14.15 -12.09
CA LYS A 118 -20.90 13.22 -12.86
C LYS A 118 -22.28 13.81 -13.09
N LEU A 119 -22.62 14.05 -14.36
CA LEU A 119 -23.89 14.66 -14.74
C LEU A 119 -24.93 13.59 -15.10
N ARG A 120 -26.21 13.89 -14.86
CA ARG A 120 -27.40 13.18 -15.36
C ARG A 120 -28.52 14.17 -15.67
N GLY A 121 -29.51 13.72 -16.47
CA GLY A 121 -30.79 14.42 -16.64
C GLY A 121 -30.73 15.75 -17.38
N TRP A 122 -29.85 15.92 -18.38
CA TRP A 122 -29.65 17.22 -19.03
C TRP A 122 -30.71 17.58 -20.08
N SER A 123 -31.07 18.87 -20.19
CA SER A 123 -32.02 19.40 -21.17
C SER A 123 -31.35 19.81 -22.50
N ASP A 124 -32.04 19.67 -23.63
CA ASP A 124 -31.60 20.14 -24.96
C ASP A 124 -31.79 21.66 -25.18
N GLU A 125 -31.97 22.44 -24.11
CA GLU A 125 -32.12 23.89 -24.18
C GLU A 125 -30.77 24.59 -24.40
N GLU A 126 -30.70 25.49 -25.39
CA GLU A 126 -29.48 26.21 -25.77
C GLU A 126 -28.80 26.97 -24.62
N SER A 127 -29.61 27.57 -23.74
CA SER A 127 -29.18 28.31 -22.55
C SER A 127 -28.50 27.41 -21.52
N GLU A 128 -29.05 26.21 -21.32
CA GLU A 128 -28.52 25.20 -20.40
C GLU A 128 -27.22 24.61 -20.95
N VAL A 129 -27.13 24.41 -22.27
CA VAL A 129 -25.88 23.99 -22.92
C VAL A 129 -24.79 25.04 -22.77
N ARG A 130 -25.07 26.31 -23.07
CA ARG A 130 -24.10 27.40 -22.88
C ARG A 130 -23.62 27.52 -21.44
N SER A 131 -24.54 27.38 -20.49
CA SER A 131 -24.21 27.45 -19.07
C SER A 131 -23.28 26.31 -18.65
N LEU A 132 -23.50 25.08 -19.15
CA LEU A 132 -22.64 23.94 -18.86
C LEU A 132 -21.21 24.13 -19.36
N LEU A 133 -21.06 24.67 -20.58
CA LEU A 133 -19.75 24.91 -21.17
C LEU A 133 -18.93 25.92 -20.36
N GLN A 134 -19.61 26.90 -19.75
CA GLN A 134 -18.97 27.86 -18.84
C GLN A 134 -18.52 27.21 -17.52
N CYS A 135 -19.05 26.04 -17.14
CA CYS A 135 -18.64 25.31 -15.94
C CYS A 135 -17.33 24.53 -16.13
N LEU A 136 -16.99 24.14 -17.36
CA LEU A 136 -15.86 23.24 -17.64
C LEU A 136 -14.50 23.70 -17.08
N PRO A 137 -14.12 25.00 -17.10
CA PRO A 137 -12.85 25.45 -16.53
C PRO A 137 -12.70 25.14 -15.03
N TYR A 138 -13.81 24.94 -14.32
CA TYR A 138 -13.86 24.65 -12.88
C TYR A 138 -13.99 23.15 -12.58
N ILE A 139 -13.95 22.28 -13.60
CA ILE A 139 -14.12 20.83 -13.49
C ILE A 139 -12.82 20.14 -13.91
N SER A 140 -12.34 19.21 -13.09
CA SER A 140 -11.13 18.42 -13.37
C SER A 140 -11.46 17.14 -14.13
N GLN A 141 -12.49 16.43 -13.69
CA GLN A 141 -13.00 15.22 -14.35
C GLN A 141 -14.49 15.37 -14.65
N LEU A 142 -14.91 15.19 -15.90
CA LEU A 142 -16.30 15.26 -16.33
C LEU A 142 -16.78 13.87 -16.78
N ARG A 143 -17.81 13.33 -16.13
CA ARG A 143 -18.46 12.08 -16.55
C ARG A 143 -19.77 12.36 -17.28
N LEU A 144 -19.86 11.98 -18.56
CA LEU A 144 -21.04 12.17 -19.42
C LEU A 144 -21.74 10.84 -19.71
N SER A 145 -23.04 10.89 -20.01
CA SER A 145 -23.78 9.74 -20.55
C SER A 145 -23.73 9.73 -22.08
N SER A 146 -23.95 8.56 -22.68
CA SER A 146 -24.03 8.38 -24.14
C SER A 146 -24.99 9.37 -24.81
N HIS A 147 -26.15 9.61 -24.19
CA HIS A 147 -27.14 10.58 -24.69
C HIS A 147 -26.60 12.02 -24.70
N MET A 148 -25.89 12.44 -23.65
CA MET A 148 -25.34 13.80 -23.56
C MET A 148 -24.24 14.06 -24.59
N VAL A 149 -23.42 13.06 -24.89
CA VAL A 149 -22.40 13.15 -25.95
C VAL A 149 -23.06 13.39 -27.31
N LEU A 150 -24.14 12.68 -27.61
CA LEU A 150 -24.87 12.85 -28.87
C LEU A 150 -25.52 14.23 -28.98
N LEU A 151 -26.12 14.74 -27.89
CA LEU A 151 -26.64 16.11 -27.84
C LEU A 151 -25.54 17.12 -28.16
N LEU A 152 -24.43 17.11 -27.39
CA LEU A 152 -23.30 18.01 -27.63
C LEU A 152 -22.77 17.92 -29.07
N PHE A 153 -22.68 16.71 -29.63
CA PHE A 153 -22.30 16.51 -31.02
C PHE A 153 -23.27 17.19 -32.01
N HIS A 154 -24.58 17.04 -31.83
CA HIS A 154 -25.58 17.72 -32.67
C HIS A 154 -25.42 19.25 -32.64
N TRP A 155 -25.10 19.80 -31.47
CA TRP A 155 -24.85 21.23 -31.29
C TRP A 155 -23.57 21.70 -32.00
N VAL A 156 -22.47 20.94 -31.90
CA VAL A 156 -21.23 21.21 -32.63
C VAL A 156 -21.47 21.20 -34.14
N ARG A 157 -22.18 20.20 -34.65
CA ARG A 157 -22.47 20.08 -36.09
C ARG A 157 -23.34 21.20 -36.63
N ARG A 158 -24.21 21.80 -35.80
CA ARG A 158 -25.03 22.97 -36.16
C ARG A 158 -24.26 24.29 -36.12
N GLY A 159 -22.95 24.29 -35.82
CA GLY A 159 -22.12 25.49 -35.80
C GLY A 159 -22.50 26.48 -34.70
N ARG A 160 -23.15 26.02 -33.62
CA ARG A 160 -23.60 26.89 -32.51
C ARG A 160 -22.62 26.92 -31.33
N LEU A 161 -21.48 26.26 -31.48
CA LEU A 161 -20.45 26.02 -30.48
C LEU A 161 -19.10 26.48 -31.06
N PHE A 162 -18.57 27.61 -30.59
CA PHE A 162 -17.32 28.21 -31.07
C PHE A 162 -16.20 28.24 -30.01
N CYS A 163 -16.37 27.58 -28.87
CA CYS A 163 -15.43 27.66 -27.76
C CYS A 163 -14.42 26.51 -27.76
N SER A 164 -13.13 26.84 -27.57
CA SER A 164 -12.10 25.88 -27.19
C SER A 164 -12.32 25.49 -25.73
N LEU A 165 -12.76 24.25 -25.50
CA LEU A 165 -13.16 23.75 -24.19
C LEU A 165 -12.00 22.96 -23.60
N ALA A 166 -11.42 23.36 -22.48
CA ALA A 166 -10.34 22.63 -21.83
C ALA A 166 -10.86 21.86 -20.61
N VAL A 167 -10.86 20.52 -20.69
CA VAL A 167 -11.18 19.63 -19.56
C VAL A 167 -10.01 18.67 -19.40
N ASP A 168 -9.54 18.47 -18.17
CA ASP A 168 -8.36 17.63 -17.94
C ASP A 168 -8.70 16.15 -18.23
N GLU A 169 -9.85 15.66 -17.78
CA GLU A 169 -10.30 14.29 -18.02
C GLU A 169 -11.80 14.18 -18.36
N LEU A 170 -12.12 13.43 -19.40
CA LEU A 170 -13.48 13.12 -19.84
C LEU A 170 -13.72 11.61 -19.69
N SER A 171 -14.79 11.22 -19.01
CA SER A 171 -15.20 9.82 -18.90
C SER A 171 -16.63 9.60 -19.38
N LEU A 172 -16.91 8.38 -19.85
CA LEU A 172 -18.26 7.95 -20.18
C LEU A 172 -18.85 7.13 -19.03
N ALA A 173 -20.09 7.45 -18.65
CA ALA A 173 -20.86 6.67 -17.70
C ALA A 173 -21.52 5.48 -18.41
N PRO A 174 -21.58 4.29 -17.77
CA PRO A 174 -22.19 3.11 -18.35
C PRO A 174 -23.68 3.37 -18.56
N ASP A 175 -24.16 3.02 -19.74
CA ASP A 175 -25.58 3.06 -20.03
C ASP A 175 -26.28 1.87 -19.37
N ARG A 176 -27.47 2.08 -18.80
CA ARG A 176 -28.24 1.00 -18.13
C ARG A 176 -28.88 0.04 -19.15
N ALA A 177 -28.98 0.46 -20.40
CA ALA A 177 -29.43 -0.36 -21.51
C ALA A 177 -28.25 -0.74 -22.41
N GLN A 178 -28.20 -2.00 -22.88
CA GLN A 178 -27.24 -2.42 -23.90
C GLN A 178 -27.50 -1.61 -25.19
N LEU A 179 -26.61 -0.69 -25.50
CA LEU A 179 -26.67 0.10 -26.74
C LEU A 179 -26.32 -0.77 -27.94
N SER A 180 -26.97 -0.55 -29.08
CA SER A 180 -26.63 -1.21 -30.33
C SER A 180 -25.30 -0.70 -30.91
N ASP A 181 -24.59 -1.51 -31.70
CA ASP A 181 -23.32 -1.12 -32.36
C ASP A 181 -23.44 0.18 -33.16
N ARG A 182 -24.60 0.41 -33.78
CA ARG A 182 -24.88 1.62 -34.55
C ARG A 182 -24.98 2.86 -33.67
N GLU A 183 -25.46 2.73 -32.45
CA GLU A 183 -25.54 3.83 -31.49
C GLU A 183 -24.16 4.11 -30.89
N LEU A 184 -23.39 3.06 -30.57
CA LEU A 184 -22.01 3.19 -30.11
C LEU A 184 -21.14 3.92 -31.14
N LEU A 185 -21.28 3.61 -32.43
CA LEU A 185 -20.56 4.32 -33.50
C LEU A 185 -20.95 5.81 -33.59
N LYS A 186 -22.21 6.15 -33.36
CA LYS A 186 -22.65 7.55 -33.27
C LYS A 186 -22.05 8.26 -32.07
N VAL A 187 -21.98 7.59 -30.92
CA VAL A 187 -21.36 8.14 -29.71
C VAL A 187 -19.88 8.40 -29.94
N VAL A 188 -19.13 7.43 -30.48
CA VAL A 188 -17.70 7.57 -30.73
C VAL A 188 -17.40 8.64 -31.80
N SER A 189 -18.15 8.69 -32.89
CA SER A 189 -18.02 9.77 -33.88
C SER A 189 -18.39 11.15 -33.32
N GLY A 190 -19.35 11.18 -32.38
CA GLY A 190 -19.68 12.35 -31.57
C GLY A 190 -18.51 12.79 -30.71
N LEU A 191 -17.88 11.88 -29.96
CA LEU A 191 -16.69 12.14 -29.15
C LEU A 191 -15.52 12.63 -30.01
N ALA A 192 -15.20 11.94 -31.11
CA ALA A 192 -14.13 12.34 -32.02
C ALA A 192 -14.35 13.76 -32.56
N SER A 193 -15.61 14.11 -32.83
CA SER A 193 -15.99 15.46 -33.24
C SER A 193 -15.86 16.46 -32.11
N LEU A 194 -16.26 16.11 -30.88
CA LEU A 194 -16.11 16.97 -29.70
C LEU A 194 -14.64 17.24 -29.39
N LEU A 195 -13.78 16.22 -29.46
CA LEU A 195 -12.33 16.34 -29.24
C LEU A 195 -11.64 17.26 -30.24
N ARG A 196 -12.23 17.55 -31.42
CA ARG A 196 -11.70 18.57 -32.34
C ARG A 196 -11.89 20.00 -31.83
N TYR A 197 -12.91 20.22 -30.99
CA TYR A 197 -13.23 21.52 -30.41
C TYR A 197 -12.91 21.61 -28.91
N CYS A 198 -12.69 20.45 -28.25
CA CYS A 198 -12.35 20.34 -26.83
C CYS A 198 -10.91 19.86 -26.65
N ALA A 199 -10.08 20.64 -25.96
CA ALA A 199 -8.79 20.22 -25.45
C ALA A 199 -8.97 19.29 -24.23
N VAL A 200 -9.11 18.00 -24.50
CA VAL A 200 -9.14 16.94 -23.48
C VAL A 200 -7.79 16.25 -23.44
N ARG A 201 -7.20 16.12 -22.24
CA ARG A 201 -5.92 15.41 -22.06
C ARG A 201 -6.11 13.92 -21.85
N HIS A 202 -7.12 13.54 -21.05
CA HIS A 202 -7.39 12.15 -20.71
C HIS A 202 -8.83 11.76 -21.09
N LEU A 203 -8.99 10.69 -21.87
CA LEU A 203 -10.30 10.11 -22.20
C LEU A 203 -10.40 8.72 -21.56
N ASP A 204 -11.35 8.54 -20.65
CA ASP A 204 -11.58 7.27 -19.97
C ASP A 204 -12.87 6.59 -20.46
N LEU A 205 -12.69 5.45 -21.14
CA LEU A 205 -13.75 4.60 -21.69
C LEU A 205 -13.81 3.24 -20.98
N THR A 206 -13.19 3.05 -19.81
CA THR A 206 -13.11 1.72 -19.17
C THR A 206 -14.48 1.14 -18.78
N GLU A 207 -15.45 1.99 -18.43
CA GLU A 207 -16.79 1.57 -18.01
C GLU A 207 -17.71 1.16 -19.19
N SER A 208 -17.24 1.30 -20.44
CA SER A 208 -18.05 1.07 -21.65
C SER A 208 -17.28 0.28 -22.72
N CYS A 209 -17.84 -0.85 -23.17
CA CYS A 209 -17.25 -1.64 -24.25
C CYS A 209 -17.67 -1.09 -25.62
N PHE A 210 -16.70 -0.65 -26.40
CA PHE A 210 -16.86 -0.22 -27.79
C PHE A 210 -16.25 -1.23 -28.78
N PRO A 211 -16.87 -1.45 -29.95
CA PRO A 211 -16.26 -2.21 -31.03
C PRO A 211 -14.97 -1.55 -31.53
N ALA A 212 -13.96 -2.35 -31.85
CA ALA A 212 -12.65 -1.90 -32.32
C ALA A 212 -12.71 -0.93 -33.50
N GLN A 213 -13.58 -1.17 -34.48
CA GLN A 213 -13.69 -0.33 -35.68
C GLN A 213 -14.07 1.12 -35.33
N CYS A 214 -14.88 1.31 -34.28
CA CYS A 214 -15.29 2.63 -33.85
C CYS A 214 -14.11 3.42 -33.29
N LEU A 215 -13.23 2.76 -32.55
CA LEU A 215 -12.12 3.38 -31.82
C LEU A 215 -11.02 3.93 -32.74
N ILE A 216 -10.90 3.42 -33.98
CA ILE A 216 -9.95 3.94 -34.99
C ILE A 216 -10.13 5.46 -35.19
N THR A 217 -11.38 5.93 -35.18
CA THR A 217 -11.69 7.36 -35.36
C THR A 217 -11.17 8.23 -34.20
N LEU A 218 -11.03 7.67 -33.00
CA LEU A 218 -10.41 8.35 -31.85
C LEU A 218 -8.89 8.33 -31.92
N LEU A 219 -8.30 7.24 -32.43
CA LEU A 219 -6.85 7.12 -32.62
C LEU A 219 -6.31 8.15 -33.63
N LEU A 220 -7.05 8.39 -34.71
CA LEU A 220 -6.70 9.36 -35.77
C LEU A 220 -6.78 10.84 -35.31
N HIS A 221 -7.17 11.11 -34.07
CA HIS A 221 -7.19 12.48 -33.56
C HIS A 221 -5.76 13.02 -33.36
N HIS A 222 -5.43 14.17 -33.97
CA HIS A 222 -4.08 14.72 -33.97
C HIS A 222 -3.62 15.42 -32.68
N GLY A 223 -4.47 15.59 -31.65
CA GLY A 223 -4.10 16.28 -30.40
C GLY A 223 -3.34 15.39 -29.41
N SER A 224 -2.75 15.96 -28.35
CA SER A 224 -2.18 15.17 -27.25
C SER A 224 -3.32 14.62 -26.37
N LEU A 225 -3.68 13.35 -26.56
CA LEU A 225 -4.77 12.70 -25.84
C LEU A 225 -4.27 11.36 -25.31
N THR A 226 -4.58 11.00 -24.08
CA THR A 226 -4.38 9.63 -23.60
C THR A 226 -5.73 8.93 -23.47
N ILE A 227 -5.86 7.71 -24.00
CA ILE A 227 -7.12 6.96 -24.00
C ILE A 227 -6.97 5.74 -23.08
N ARG A 228 -7.90 5.58 -22.14
CA ARG A 228 -8.09 4.34 -21.36
C ARG A 228 -9.29 3.59 -21.91
N LEU A 229 -9.12 2.30 -22.18
CA LEU A 229 -10.14 1.43 -22.76
C LEU A 229 -10.46 0.28 -21.80
N SER A 230 -11.62 -0.35 -21.97
CA SER A 230 -11.94 -1.62 -21.31
C SER A 230 -11.04 -2.75 -21.84
N GLU A 231 -10.87 -3.82 -21.04
CA GLU A 231 -10.03 -4.98 -21.40
C GLU A 231 -10.50 -5.62 -22.73
N GLU A 232 -11.81 -5.78 -22.92
CA GLU A 232 -12.39 -6.36 -24.13
C GLU A 232 -12.16 -5.50 -25.37
N SER A 233 -12.47 -4.20 -25.28
CA SER A 233 -12.30 -3.25 -26.40
C SER A 233 -10.83 -3.09 -26.78
N PHE A 234 -9.94 -3.11 -25.80
CA PHE A 234 -8.51 -3.06 -26.05
C PHE A 234 -8.03 -4.28 -26.82
N GLN A 235 -8.46 -5.49 -26.42
CA GLN A 235 -8.06 -6.73 -27.08
C GLN A 235 -8.60 -6.80 -28.52
N GLN A 236 -9.86 -6.43 -28.74
CA GLN A 236 -10.42 -6.35 -30.09
C GLN A 236 -9.70 -5.33 -30.98
N LEU A 237 -9.30 -4.18 -30.40
CA LEU A 237 -8.58 -3.15 -31.14
C LEU A 237 -7.18 -3.62 -31.52
N LEU A 238 -6.50 -4.33 -30.62
CA LEU A 238 -5.17 -4.87 -30.87
C LEU A 238 -5.17 -5.93 -31.97
N THR A 239 -6.15 -6.84 -31.98
CA THR A 239 -6.31 -7.83 -33.05
C THR A 239 -6.60 -7.16 -34.39
N LEU A 240 -7.45 -6.13 -34.40
CA LEU A 240 -7.78 -5.40 -35.61
C LEU A 240 -6.58 -4.60 -36.15
N LEU A 241 -5.78 -3.95 -35.29
CA LEU A 241 -4.57 -3.26 -35.72
C LEU A 241 -3.56 -4.21 -36.37
N HIS A 242 -3.48 -5.44 -35.87
CA HIS A 242 -2.63 -6.46 -36.45
C HIS A 242 -3.13 -6.99 -37.80
N GLU A 243 -4.44 -7.11 -37.98
CA GLU A 243 -5.02 -7.44 -39.28
C GLU A 243 -4.77 -6.33 -40.32
N ILE A 244 -4.84 -5.07 -39.89
CA ILE A 244 -4.67 -3.91 -40.77
C ILE A 244 -3.19 -3.67 -41.12
N GLN A 245 -2.25 -3.97 -40.21
CA GLN A 245 -0.80 -3.78 -40.36
C GLN A 245 -0.36 -2.34 -40.71
N ASP A 246 -1.18 -1.33 -40.44
CA ASP A 246 -0.86 0.08 -40.68
C ASP A 246 0.07 0.64 -39.60
N GLN A 247 1.22 1.18 -40.04
CA GLN A 247 2.26 1.69 -39.16
C GLN A 247 1.83 2.96 -38.42
N ASP A 248 1.20 3.91 -39.12
CA ASP A 248 0.80 5.20 -38.56
C ASP A 248 -0.27 5.00 -37.51
N LEU A 249 -1.29 4.17 -37.80
CA LEU A 249 -2.34 3.81 -36.84
C LEU A 249 -1.78 3.15 -35.58
N THR A 250 -0.79 2.28 -35.73
CA THR A 250 -0.13 1.60 -34.60
C THR A 250 0.69 2.58 -33.76
N LEU A 251 1.40 3.52 -34.39
CA LEU A 251 2.11 4.59 -33.69
C LEU A 251 1.15 5.52 -32.95
N PHE A 252 0.02 5.88 -33.57
CA PHE A 252 -1.03 6.64 -32.88
C PHE A 252 -1.56 5.86 -31.69
N PHE A 253 -1.90 4.58 -31.85
CA PHE A 253 -2.35 3.73 -30.75
C PHE A 253 -1.37 3.72 -29.58
N LEU A 254 -0.09 3.45 -29.83
CA LEU A 254 0.93 3.46 -28.78
C LEU A 254 0.97 4.84 -28.12
N SER A 255 1.07 5.92 -28.91
CA SER A 255 1.15 7.30 -28.39
C SER A 255 0.02 7.68 -27.44
N LYS A 256 -1.21 7.22 -27.74
CA LYS A 256 -2.44 7.54 -27.01
C LYS A 256 -2.65 6.62 -25.81
N VAL A 257 -2.27 5.36 -25.89
CA VAL A 257 -2.47 4.39 -24.81
C VAL A 257 -1.30 4.42 -23.81
N GLY A 258 -0.12 4.90 -24.22
CA GLY A 258 1.08 4.92 -23.39
C GLY A 258 1.77 3.55 -23.28
N GLY A 259 1.46 2.63 -24.18
CA GLY A 259 2.12 1.32 -24.27
C GLY A 259 1.78 0.32 -23.15
N ASP A 260 0.77 0.56 -22.32
CA ASP A 260 0.38 -0.39 -21.27
C ASP A 260 -0.50 -1.53 -21.84
N LEU A 261 0.08 -2.73 -21.98
CA LEU A 261 -0.61 -3.96 -22.40
C LEU A 261 -0.93 -4.88 -21.21
N ASN A 262 -0.86 -4.40 -19.95
CA ASN A 262 -1.10 -5.23 -18.76
C ASN A 262 -2.49 -5.88 -18.74
N CYS A 263 -3.48 -5.24 -19.37
CA CYS A 263 -4.85 -5.71 -19.42
C CYS A 263 -5.02 -6.89 -20.39
N CYS A 264 -4.14 -7.11 -21.38
CA CYS A 264 -4.45 -8.00 -22.49
C CYS A 264 -3.60 -9.28 -22.57
N CYS A 265 -4.20 -10.31 -23.14
CA CYS A 265 -3.50 -11.49 -23.65
C CYS A 265 -3.07 -11.19 -25.09
N VAL A 266 -1.77 -11.27 -25.35
CA VAL A 266 -1.16 -10.92 -26.64
C VAL A 266 -0.48 -12.18 -27.18
N ASN A 267 -0.48 -12.40 -28.49
CA ASN A 267 0.29 -13.49 -29.09
C ASN A 267 1.71 -13.02 -29.44
N TRP A 268 2.67 -13.94 -29.63
CA TRP A 268 4.04 -13.56 -30.02
C TRP A 268 4.07 -12.70 -31.29
N GLU A 269 3.29 -13.05 -32.32
CA GLU A 269 3.23 -12.31 -33.59
C GLU A 269 2.75 -10.87 -33.40
N LEU A 270 1.73 -10.68 -32.57
CA LEU A 270 1.20 -9.37 -32.19
C LEU A 270 2.25 -8.53 -31.46
N LEU A 271 2.89 -9.12 -30.44
CA LEU A 271 3.91 -8.44 -29.66
C LEU A 271 5.12 -8.09 -30.53
N HIS A 272 5.57 -9.02 -31.37
CA HIS A 272 6.69 -8.83 -32.29
C HIS A 272 6.39 -7.71 -33.30
N TYR A 273 5.19 -7.67 -33.87
CA TYR A 273 4.77 -6.58 -34.75
C TYR A 273 4.86 -5.21 -34.06
N LEU A 274 4.37 -5.09 -32.82
CA LEU A 274 4.43 -3.84 -32.05
C LEU A 274 5.87 -3.43 -31.72
N LEU A 275 6.72 -4.41 -31.40
CA LEU A 275 8.14 -4.20 -31.09
C LEU A 275 9.01 -3.86 -32.30
N GLN A 276 8.54 -4.13 -33.52
CA GLN A 276 9.21 -3.69 -34.74
C GLN A 276 8.92 -2.22 -35.07
N GLN A 277 7.81 -1.65 -34.60
CA GLN A 277 7.43 -0.28 -34.95
C GLN A 277 8.38 0.74 -34.31
N PRO A 278 8.84 1.79 -35.01
CA PRO A 278 9.78 2.77 -34.48
C PRO A 278 9.08 3.74 -33.50
N SER A 279 8.83 3.30 -32.26
CA SER A 279 8.25 4.15 -31.20
C SER A 279 9.23 4.29 -30.03
N ALA A 280 9.30 5.51 -29.48
CA ALA A 280 10.09 5.81 -28.28
C ALA A 280 9.43 5.33 -26.98
N GLN A 281 8.23 4.75 -27.06
CA GLN A 281 7.48 4.32 -25.89
C GLN A 281 7.80 2.88 -25.50
N THR A 282 7.92 2.66 -24.19
CA THR A 282 8.12 1.34 -23.59
C THR A 282 6.79 0.61 -23.49
N ILE A 283 6.74 -0.60 -24.03
CA ILE A 283 5.58 -1.50 -23.99
C ILE A 283 5.60 -2.27 -22.68
N THR A 284 4.60 -2.07 -21.82
CA THR A 284 4.47 -2.81 -20.57
C THR A 284 3.64 -4.06 -20.80
N VAL A 285 4.16 -5.24 -20.46
CA VAL A 285 3.48 -6.53 -20.65
C VAL A 285 3.42 -7.29 -19.34
N ASN A 286 2.26 -7.87 -19.03
CA ASN A 286 2.09 -8.76 -17.89
C ASN A 286 2.41 -10.21 -18.29
N GLN A 287 3.46 -10.79 -17.72
CA GLN A 287 3.87 -12.14 -18.10
C GLN A 287 2.87 -13.22 -17.67
N ARG A 288 2.12 -13.04 -16.56
CA ARG A 288 1.17 -14.06 -16.09
C ARG A 288 0.04 -14.37 -17.09
N LYS A 289 -0.33 -13.39 -17.93
CA LYS A 289 -1.33 -13.59 -18.99
C LYS A 289 -0.70 -14.14 -20.28
N ASN A 290 0.63 -14.12 -20.40
CA ASN A 290 1.38 -14.28 -21.65
C ASN A 290 2.50 -15.34 -21.49
N HIS A 291 2.11 -16.60 -21.28
CA HIS A 291 3.04 -17.70 -20.98
C HIS A 291 4.09 -17.97 -22.07
N PHE A 292 3.78 -17.67 -23.34
CA PHE A 292 4.71 -17.84 -24.48
C PHE A 292 6.02 -17.04 -24.35
N LEU A 293 6.05 -16.00 -23.50
CA LEU A 293 7.26 -15.21 -23.24
C LEU A 293 8.37 -16.09 -22.63
N GLN A 294 8.00 -17.15 -21.90
CA GLN A 294 8.95 -18.11 -21.35
C GLN A 294 9.61 -18.99 -22.41
N GLU A 295 8.91 -19.27 -23.52
CA GLU A 295 9.43 -20.13 -24.59
C GLU A 295 10.27 -19.35 -25.62
N ASN A 296 10.02 -18.04 -25.76
CA ASN A 296 10.63 -17.19 -26.80
C ASN A 296 11.68 -16.21 -26.27
N VAL A 297 12.38 -16.55 -25.18
CA VAL A 297 13.37 -15.67 -24.53
C VAL A 297 14.40 -15.14 -25.51
N THR A 298 15.00 -16.00 -26.34
CA THR A 298 16.03 -15.64 -27.32
C THR A 298 15.55 -14.62 -28.35
N ARG A 299 14.28 -14.69 -28.74
CA ARG A 299 13.67 -13.76 -29.70
C ARG A 299 13.31 -12.42 -29.06
N LEU A 300 13.14 -12.38 -27.73
CA LEU A 300 12.79 -11.19 -26.98
C LEU A 300 14.01 -10.36 -26.55
N LEU A 301 15.18 -11.00 -26.35
CA LEU A 301 16.42 -10.34 -25.94
C LEU A 301 16.76 -9.05 -26.73
N PRO A 302 16.63 -9.01 -28.08
CA PRO A 302 16.94 -7.80 -28.85
C PRO A 302 16.04 -6.61 -28.55
N PHE A 303 14.84 -6.84 -27.99
CA PHE A 303 13.81 -5.82 -27.79
C PHE A 303 13.66 -5.38 -26.31
N LEU A 304 14.53 -5.86 -25.42
CA LEU A 304 14.43 -5.59 -23.98
C LEU A 304 14.46 -4.10 -23.61
N GLU A 305 15.10 -3.25 -24.40
CA GLU A 305 15.09 -1.79 -24.19
C GLU A 305 13.69 -1.18 -24.25
N ARG A 306 12.79 -1.82 -24.99
CA ARG A 306 11.45 -1.32 -25.28
C ARG A 306 10.36 -2.02 -24.50
N ILE A 307 10.68 -3.01 -23.68
CA ILE A 307 9.69 -3.80 -22.95
C ILE A 307 9.86 -3.57 -21.45
N LEU A 308 8.74 -3.44 -20.73
CA LEU A 308 8.70 -3.54 -19.28
C LEU A 308 7.84 -4.74 -18.88
N LEU A 309 8.47 -5.74 -18.27
CA LEU A 309 7.84 -6.99 -17.88
C LEU A 309 7.34 -6.88 -16.44
N LYS A 310 6.02 -6.88 -16.25
CA LYS A 310 5.43 -6.99 -14.91
C LYS A 310 5.18 -8.45 -14.54
N ARG A 311 5.45 -8.76 -13.26
CA ARG A 311 5.24 -10.09 -12.65
C ARG A 311 6.01 -11.18 -13.39
N SER A 312 7.28 -10.92 -13.65
CA SER A 312 8.16 -11.87 -14.32
C SER A 312 8.28 -13.18 -13.53
N SER A 313 8.22 -14.31 -14.22
CA SER A 313 8.38 -15.62 -13.59
C SER A 313 9.88 -15.88 -13.31
N PRO A 314 10.22 -16.50 -12.16
CA PRO A 314 11.62 -16.85 -11.86
C PRO A 314 12.27 -17.73 -12.92
N SER A 315 11.50 -18.63 -13.54
CA SER A 315 11.96 -19.48 -14.65
C SER A 315 12.37 -18.68 -15.89
N PHE A 316 11.61 -17.63 -16.22
CA PHE A 316 11.94 -16.75 -17.34
C PHE A 316 13.19 -15.93 -17.05
N VAL A 317 13.32 -15.38 -15.84
CA VAL A 317 14.49 -14.58 -15.45
C VAL A 317 15.76 -15.44 -15.54
N LEU A 318 15.71 -16.68 -15.03
CA LEU A 318 16.83 -17.62 -15.11
C LEU A 318 17.19 -17.96 -16.57
N ALA A 319 16.19 -18.29 -17.39
CA ALA A 319 16.42 -18.59 -18.81
C ALA A 319 17.01 -17.38 -19.57
N ALA A 320 16.54 -16.16 -19.30
CA ALA A 320 17.06 -14.94 -19.90
C ALA A 320 18.53 -14.70 -19.52
N ILE A 321 18.86 -14.85 -18.24
CA ILE A 321 20.23 -14.72 -17.75
C ILE A 321 21.14 -15.79 -18.36
N ARG A 322 20.68 -17.04 -18.45
CA ARG A 322 21.45 -18.15 -19.05
C ARG A 322 21.73 -17.92 -20.53
N GLU A 323 20.75 -17.44 -21.30
CA GLU A 323 20.96 -17.12 -22.72
C GLU A 323 21.88 -15.92 -22.94
N ILE A 324 21.78 -14.88 -22.11
CA ILE A 324 22.72 -13.74 -22.16
C ILE A 324 24.15 -14.18 -21.84
N TYR A 325 24.31 -15.07 -20.86
CA TYR A 325 25.61 -15.64 -20.50
C TYR A 325 26.19 -16.51 -21.63
N LYS A 326 25.39 -17.39 -22.26
CA LYS A 326 25.83 -18.16 -23.43
C LYS A 326 26.25 -17.26 -24.59
N ALA A 327 25.51 -16.16 -24.82
CA ALA A 327 25.82 -15.19 -25.86
C ALA A 327 26.97 -14.24 -25.48
N GLN A 328 27.41 -14.21 -24.21
CA GLN A 328 28.41 -13.28 -23.66
C GLN A 328 28.09 -11.80 -23.97
N THR A 329 26.80 -11.44 -23.97
CA THR A 329 26.32 -10.11 -24.40
C THR A 329 26.08 -9.18 -23.22
N SER A 330 27.14 -8.62 -22.63
CA SER A 330 27.02 -7.73 -21.46
C SER A 330 26.22 -6.45 -21.71
N ARG A 331 26.17 -5.98 -22.97
CA ARG A 331 25.45 -4.75 -23.37
C ARG A 331 23.94 -4.80 -23.13
N ILE A 332 23.36 -6.00 -23.08
CA ILE A 332 21.90 -6.20 -22.95
C ILE A 332 21.47 -6.15 -21.47
N ILE A 333 22.39 -6.35 -20.53
CA ILE A 333 22.10 -6.49 -19.09
C ILE A 333 21.41 -5.25 -18.49
N PRO A 334 21.85 -4.00 -18.75
CA PRO A 334 21.13 -2.83 -18.24
C PRO A 334 19.70 -2.72 -18.79
N SER A 335 19.49 -3.15 -20.03
CA SER A 335 18.19 -3.15 -20.68
C SER A 335 17.27 -4.22 -20.09
N LEU A 336 17.81 -5.40 -19.77
CA LEU A 336 17.10 -6.43 -18.99
C LEU A 336 16.70 -5.93 -17.60
N GLN A 337 17.58 -5.20 -16.91
CA GLN A 337 17.25 -4.67 -15.59
C GLN A 337 16.13 -3.66 -15.64
N ARG A 338 16.18 -2.74 -16.61
CA ARG A 338 15.11 -1.77 -16.81
C ARG A 338 13.78 -2.48 -17.11
N SER A 339 13.81 -3.54 -17.92
CA SER A 339 12.60 -4.30 -18.25
C SER A 339 12.03 -5.07 -17.05
N LEU A 340 12.89 -5.59 -16.17
CA LEU A 340 12.49 -6.28 -14.94
C LEU A 340 12.19 -5.34 -13.76
N GLY A 341 12.31 -4.02 -13.93
CA GLY A 341 12.11 -3.04 -12.86
C GLY A 341 13.20 -3.08 -11.78
N HIS A 342 14.44 -3.41 -12.18
CA HIS A 342 15.61 -3.57 -11.31
C HIS A 342 15.47 -4.66 -10.22
N VAL A 343 14.60 -5.64 -10.45
CA VAL A 343 14.43 -6.80 -9.57
C VAL A 343 14.79 -8.09 -10.31
N ILE A 344 15.81 -8.80 -9.84
CA ILE A 344 16.13 -10.16 -10.27
C ILE A 344 15.48 -11.11 -9.26
N ASN A 345 14.45 -11.82 -9.70
CA ASN A 345 13.71 -12.76 -8.86
C ASN A 345 13.97 -14.21 -9.30
N LEU A 346 14.58 -15.00 -8.42
CA LEU A 346 14.93 -16.41 -8.64
C LEU A 346 14.34 -17.32 -7.55
N THR A 347 13.22 -16.94 -6.93
CA THR A 347 12.56 -17.71 -5.85
C THR A 347 12.25 -19.15 -6.24
N CYS A 348 12.36 -20.08 -5.28
CA CYS A 348 12.01 -21.50 -5.42
C CYS A 348 12.75 -22.20 -6.59
N ARG A 349 14.08 -22.10 -6.62
CA ARG A 349 14.92 -22.68 -7.68
C ARG A 349 16.14 -23.37 -7.13
N GLU A 350 16.56 -24.42 -7.82
CA GLU A 350 17.87 -25.01 -7.63
C GLU A 350 18.78 -24.47 -8.72
N LEU A 351 19.85 -23.77 -8.32
CA LEU A 351 20.82 -23.22 -9.26
C LEU A 351 21.95 -24.22 -9.45
N ASP A 352 22.21 -24.61 -10.70
CA ASP A 352 23.43 -25.35 -11.05
C ASP A 352 24.65 -24.39 -11.10
N SER A 353 25.86 -24.93 -11.32
CA SER A 353 27.07 -24.10 -11.42
C SER A 353 27.04 -23.17 -12.65
N GLU A 354 26.38 -23.57 -13.75
CA GLU A 354 26.22 -22.70 -14.94
C GLU A 354 25.26 -21.53 -14.66
N ASP A 355 24.17 -21.79 -13.96
CA ASP A 355 23.17 -20.82 -13.53
C ASP A 355 23.79 -19.81 -12.57
N CYS A 356 24.66 -20.26 -11.65
CA CYS A 356 25.45 -19.39 -10.79
C CYS A 356 26.42 -18.53 -11.59
N ALA A 357 27.16 -19.11 -12.55
CA ALA A 357 28.06 -18.35 -13.42
C ALA A 357 27.31 -17.29 -14.24
N ALA A 358 26.11 -17.62 -14.74
CA ALA A 358 25.26 -16.70 -15.47
C ALA A 358 24.72 -15.57 -14.57
N LEU A 359 24.32 -15.89 -13.33
CA LEU A 359 23.94 -14.89 -12.34
C LEU A 359 25.10 -13.95 -12.01
N LEU A 360 26.30 -14.48 -11.76
CA LEU A 360 27.50 -13.69 -11.50
C LEU A 360 27.86 -12.78 -12.68
N PHE A 361 27.80 -13.29 -13.90
CA PHE A 361 28.00 -12.49 -15.11
C PHE A 361 26.99 -11.34 -15.18
N THR A 362 25.73 -11.59 -14.85
CA THR A 362 24.69 -10.57 -14.79
C THR A 362 24.99 -9.53 -13.73
N LEU A 363 25.29 -9.95 -12.50
CA LEU A 363 25.57 -9.07 -11.36
C LEU A 363 26.80 -8.18 -11.58
N ARG A 364 27.87 -8.69 -12.21
CA ARG A 364 29.09 -7.92 -12.53
C ARG A 364 28.82 -6.72 -13.45
N HIS A 365 27.80 -6.81 -14.29
CA HIS A 365 27.39 -5.75 -15.21
C HIS A 365 26.10 -5.04 -14.76
N SER A 366 25.70 -5.26 -13.51
CA SER A 366 24.54 -4.64 -12.88
C SER A 366 24.91 -3.42 -12.05
N ASP A 367 23.94 -2.50 -11.91
CA ASP A 367 24.05 -1.40 -10.94
C ASP A 367 22.82 -1.35 -10.05
N ARG A 368 23.03 -1.49 -8.73
CA ARG A 368 22.02 -1.37 -7.66
C ARG A 368 20.75 -2.18 -7.92
N VAL A 369 20.91 -3.47 -8.15
CA VAL A 369 19.77 -4.38 -8.40
C VAL A 369 19.24 -4.96 -7.10
N LYS A 370 17.92 -5.19 -7.03
CA LYS A 370 17.28 -5.96 -5.95
C LYS A 370 17.30 -7.43 -6.32
N LEU A 371 17.90 -8.26 -5.48
CA LEU A 371 18.08 -9.68 -5.71
C LEU A 371 17.19 -10.47 -4.74
N ASN A 372 16.31 -11.31 -5.28
CA ASN A 372 15.41 -12.16 -4.51
C ASN A 372 15.75 -13.64 -4.77
N LEU A 373 16.27 -14.30 -3.74
CA LEU A 373 16.74 -15.69 -3.70
C LEU A 373 15.99 -16.49 -2.61
N MET A 374 14.74 -16.12 -2.28
CA MET A 374 13.98 -16.87 -1.27
C MET A 374 13.73 -18.30 -1.72
N TRP A 375 14.08 -19.28 -0.87
CA TRP A 375 13.95 -20.70 -1.15
C TRP A 375 14.75 -21.13 -2.39
N THR A 376 15.90 -20.51 -2.61
CA THR A 376 16.80 -20.86 -3.70
C THR A 376 17.96 -21.69 -3.16
N SER A 377 18.18 -22.88 -3.73
CA SER A 377 19.36 -23.70 -3.38
C SER A 377 20.55 -23.30 -4.25
N ILE A 378 21.67 -23.01 -3.58
CA ILE A 378 22.92 -22.58 -4.21
C ILE A 378 24.03 -23.57 -3.79
N PRO A 379 24.89 -24.02 -4.72
CA PRO A 379 26.07 -24.83 -4.39
C PRO A 379 27.00 -24.11 -3.39
N THR A 380 27.65 -24.87 -2.51
CA THR A 380 28.57 -24.32 -1.49
C THR A 380 29.72 -23.56 -2.12
N GLU A 381 30.31 -24.12 -3.18
CA GLU A 381 31.45 -23.53 -3.90
C GLU A 381 31.14 -22.14 -4.47
N GLU A 382 29.90 -21.92 -4.93
CA GLU A 382 29.50 -20.65 -5.58
C GLU A 382 28.97 -19.60 -4.60
N THR A 383 28.74 -19.99 -3.34
CA THR A 383 28.25 -19.09 -2.29
C THR A 383 29.23 -17.92 -2.10
N GLN A 384 30.53 -18.21 -2.09
CA GLN A 384 31.59 -17.20 -2.00
C GLN A 384 31.57 -16.25 -3.21
N SER A 385 31.43 -16.78 -4.41
CA SER A 385 31.43 -16.00 -5.64
C SER A 385 30.32 -14.95 -5.64
N ILE A 386 29.11 -15.32 -5.17
CA ILE A 386 27.95 -14.42 -5.09
C ILE A 386 28.21 -13.33 -4.05
N LEU A 387 28.75 -13.68 -2.88
CA LEU A 387 29.07 -12.70 -1.83
C LEU A 387 30.00 -11.58 -2.33
N CYS A 388 31.01 -11.91 -3.14
CA CYS A 388 31.93 -10.94 -3.74
C CYS A 388 31.27 -9.96 -4.72
N THR A 389 30.01 -10.19 -5.12
CA THR A 389 29.25 -9.33 -6.04
C THR A 389 28.13 -8.54 -5.37
N LEU A 390 28.02 -8.63 -4.03
CA LEU A 390 27.02 -7.89 -3.25
C LEU A 390 27.29 -6.37 -3.23
N ASP A 391 28.47 -5.91 -3.65
CA ASP A 391 28.79 -4.50 -3.88
C ASP A 391 27.80 -3.82 -4.84
N ARG A 392 27.27 -4.59 -5.81
CA ARG A 392 26.33 -4.16 -6.86
C ARG A 392 24.85 -4.36 -6.49
N VAL A 393 24.56 -5.06 -5.40
CA VAL A 393 23.19 -5.35 -4.98
C VAL A 393 22.73 -4.25 -4.03
N SER A 394 21.50 -3.75 -4.22
CA SER A 394 20.91 -2.74 -3.31
C SER A 394 20.09 -3.36 -2.20
N GLN A 395 19.42 -4.48 -2.48
CA GLN A 395 18.55 -5.16 -1.55
C GLN A 395 18.60 -6.66 -1.83
N LEU A 396 18.85 -7.46 -0.79
CA LEU A 396 18.90 -8.91 -0.86
C LEU A 396 17.71 -9.49 -0.08
N SER A 397 17.03 -10.48 -0.66
CA SER A 397 16.01 -11.28 0.03
C SER A 397 16.43 -12.74 -0.05
N VAL A 398 16.66 -13.35 1.11
CA VAL A 398 17.11 -14.73 1.28
C VAL A 398 16.33 -15.40 2.41
N ASP A 399 16.16 -16.72 2.33
CA ASP A 399 15.62 -17.50 3.43
C ASP A 399 16.67 -17.71 4.54
N ARG A 400 16.19 -18.13 5.73
CA ARG A 400 17.02 -18.34 6.91
C ARG A 400 18.20 -19.31 6.69
N ASN A 401 18.02 -20.35 5.87
CA ASN A 401 19.08 -21.35 5.64
C ASN A 401 20.16 -20.77 4.73
N LEU A 402 19.76 -20.11 3.64
CA LEU A 402 20.71 -19.43 2.75
C LEU A 402 21.41 -18.27 3.47
N LEU A 403 20.70 -17.54 4.33
CA LEU A 403 21.28 -16.50 5.17
C LEU A 403 22.36 -17.05 6.11
N LEU A 404 22.09 -18.15 6.84
CA LEU A 404 23.10 -18.81 7.68
C LEU A 404 24.32 -19.24 6.87
N ARG A 405 24.13 -19.79 5.67
CA ARG A 405 25.23 -20.17 4.79
C ARG A 405 26.08 -18.96 4.36
N PHE A 406 25.44 -17.82 4.06
CA PHE A 406 26.15 -16.58 3.79
C PHE A 406 26.93 -16.08 5.00
N ILE A 407 26.35 -16.16 6.20
CA ILE A 407 27.02 -15.77 7.46
C ILE A 407 28.23 -16.67 7.73
N HIS A 408 28.10 -17.99 7.61
CA HIS A 408 29.22 -18.93 7.73
C HIS A 408 30.33 -18.66 6.73
N CYS A 409 29.96 -18.38 5.48
CA CYS A 409 30.93 -18.08 4.44
C CYS A 409 31.65 -16.74 4.71
N CYS A 410 30.97 -15.74 5.27
CA CYS A 410 31.62 -14.50 5.72
C CYS A 410 32.55 -14.70 6.93
N ALA A 411 32.22 -15.65 7.82
CA ALA A 411 33.00 -15.98 9.01
C ALA A 411 34.24 -16.84 8.73
N ALA A 412 34.31 -17.50 7.57
CA ALA A 412 35.33 -18.51 7.28
C ALA A 412 36.72 -17.93 6.94
N SER A 413 36.81 -16.69 6.44
CA SER A 413 38.08 -16.08 6.00
C SER A 413 38.09 -14.57 6.19
N ASP A 414 39.27 -14.01 6.49
CA ASP A 414 39.47 -12.57 6.66
C ASP A 414 39.13 -11.78 5.38
N VAL A 415 39.38 -12.35 4.20
CA VAL A 415 39.00 -11.72 2.91
C VAL A 415 37.48 -11.64 2.74
N GLN A 416 36.75 -12.59 3.33
CA GLN A 416 35.28 -12.64 3.25
C GLN A 416 34.60 -11.79 4.32
N GLN A 417 35.34 -11.36 5.36
CA GLN A 417 34.83 -10.41 6.35
C GLN A 417 34.57 -9.03 5.74
N GLU A 418 35.29 -8.64 4.69
CA GLU A 418 34.98 -7.41 3.92
C GLU A 418 33.58 -7.49 3.31
N ALA A 419 33.21 -8.66 2.78
CA ALA A 419 31.89 -8.92 2.20
C ALA A 419 30.75 -8.92 3.26
N ALA A 420 31.07 -9.07 4.55
CA ALA A 420 30.08 -8.96 5.62
C ALA A 420 29.43 -7.56 5.64
N SER A 421 30.21 -6.51 5.39
CA SER A 421 29.70 -5.13 5.35
C SER A 421 28.71 -4.93 4.20
N ASP A 422 29.00 -5.51 3.03
CA ASP A 422 28.11 -5.51 1.87
C ASP A 422 26.85 -6.35 2.13
N LEU A 423 26.98 -7.50 2.82
CA LEU A 423 25.85 -8.32 3.24
C LEU A 423 24.91 -7.55 4.17
N PHE A 424 25.41 -6.86 5.19
CA PHE A 424 24.57 -6.04 6.07
C PHE A 424 23.88 -4.91 5.32
N ARG A 425 24.59 -4.21 4.44
CA ARG A 425 24.02 -3.13 3.64
C ARG A 425 22.91 -3.65 2.73
N THR A 426 23.09 -4.79 2.09
CA THR A 426 22.08 -5.41 1.21
C THR A 426 20.88 -5.94 1.97
N LEU A 427 21.06 -6.38 3.22
CA LEU A 427 19.98 -6.82 4.12
C LEU A 427 19.36 -5.66 4.94
N GLN A 428 19.72 -4.41 4.66
CA GLN A 428 19.25 -3.23 5.40
C GLN A 428 19.50 -3.33 6.93
N HIS A 429 20.63 -3.91 7.30
CA HIS A 429 21.04 -4.17 8.69
C HIS A 429 20.04 -5.04 9.48
N ARG A 430 19.30 -5.93 8.80
CA ARG A 430 18.40 -6.91 9.46
C ARG A 430 18.82 -8.34 9.15
N LEU A 431 19.14 -9.10 10.19
CA LEU A 431 19.37 -10.53 10.14
C LEU A 431 18.10 -11.23 10.62
N ASP A 432 17.23 -11.60 9.68
CA ASP A 432 16.00 -12.33 9.98
C ASP A 432 16.22 -13.84 9.87
N LEU A 433 16.34 -14.53 11.01
CA LEU A 433 16.43 -15.99 11.09
C LEU A 433 15.08 -16.64 11.49
N SER A 434 14.02 -15.83 11.60
CA SER A 434 12.67 -16.28 11.96
C SER A 434 11.96 -17.01 10.80
N CYS A 435 10.81 -17.62 11.08
CA CYS A 435 9.99 -18.33 10.08
C CYS A 435 9.13 -17.40 9.22
N SER A 436 9.34 -16.07 9.24
CA SER A 436 8.46 -15.07 8.60
C SER A 436 8.23 -15.31 7.10
N SER A 437 9.11 -16.07 6.45
CA SER A 437 9.09 -16.37 5.04
C SER A 437 9.09 -17.86 4.71
N SER A 438 8.55 -18.76 5.54
CA SER A 438 8.43 -20.18 5.15
C SER A 438 7.11 -20.42 4.42
N VAL A 439 7.16 -20.48 3.09
CA VAL A 439 6.19 -21.24 2.29
C VAL A 439 6.93 -22.48 1.85
N GLN A 440 6.92 -23.51 2.68
CA GLN A 440 7.32 -24.84 2.24
C GLN A 440 6.22 -25.84 2.55
N LEU A 441 5.89 -26.53 1.47
CA LEU A 441 5.01 -27.67 1.33
C LEU A 441 5.46 -28.79 2.27
N GLU A 442 4.48 -29.37 2.95
CA GLU A 442 4.48 -30.72 3.55
C GLU A 442 5.54 -31.01 4.64
N ASP A 443 5.04 -31.24 5.85
CA ASP A 443 5.72 -31.86 6.99
C ASP A 443 7.03 -31.24 7.48
N GLN A 444 6.91 -30.10 8.16
CA GLN A 444 7.40 -29.85 9.54
C GLN A 444 7.49 -28.35 9.80
N THR A 445 6.74 -27.85 10.79
CA THR A 445 7.07 -26.65 11.55
C THR A 445 8.36 -26.91 12.33
N GLN A 446 9.48 -27.05 11.63
CA GLN A 446 10.79 -27.27 12.23
C GLN A 446 11.33 -25.93 12.74
N ILE A 447 11.31 -25.80 14.06
CA ILE A 447 12.08 -24.78 14.79
C ILE A 447 13.53 -24.88 14.32
N LEU A 448 14.14 -23.75 13.98
CA LEU A 448 15.55 -23.74 13.56
C LEU A 448 16.42 -23.84 14.80
N GLY A 449 17.08 -24.99 15.01
CA GLY A 449 18.11 -25.15 16.01
C GLY A 449 19.41 -24.49 15.56
N LEU A 450 19.81 -23.39 16.20
CA LEU A 450 21.09 -22.75 15.98
C LEU A 450 22.15 -23.42 16.85
N THR A 451 23.21 -23.90 16.21
CA THR A 451 24.38 -24.51 16.85
C THR A 451 25.32 -23.43 17.40
N GLY A 452 26.26 -23.83 18.28
CA GLY A 452 27.31 -22.94 18.75
C GLY A 452 28.17 -22.35 17.63
N ASP A 453 28.37 -23.09 16.53
CA ASP A 453 29.11 -22.60 15.37
C ASP A 453 28.30 -21.56 14.57
N ASP A 454 26.99 -21.72 14.46
CA ASP A 454 26.10 -20.69 13.87
C ASP A 454 26.20 -19.39 14.67
N CYS A 455 26.13 -19.47 16.01
CA CYS A 455 26.23 -18.31 16.88
C CYS A 455 27.62 -17.65 16.82
N ARG A 456 28.68 -18.46 16.71
CA ARG A 456 30.04 -17.97 16.47
C ARG A 456 30.11 -17.17 15.17
N ALA A 457 29.59 -17.73 14.08
CA ALA A 457 29.60 -17.08 12.77
C ALA A 457 28.81 -15.76 12.82
N VAL A 458 27.60 -15.76 13.39
CA VAL A 458 26.79 -14.54 13.62
C VAL A 458 27.56 -13.50 14.43
N SER A 459 28.21 -13.90 15.53
CA SER A 459 29.02 -13.03 16.38
C SER A 459 30.19 -12.42 15.60
N THR A 460 30.92 -13.22 14.81
CA THR A 460 32.04 -12.71 14.01
C THR A 460 31.59 -11.71 12.94
N VAL A 461 30.48 -11.97 12.25
CA VAL A 461 29.92 -11.09 11.23
C VAL A 461 29.42 -9.78 11.86
N LEU A 462 28.69 -9.85 12.97
CA LEU A 462 28.18 -8.67 13.68
C LEU A 462 29.27 -7.74 14.22
N ARG A 463 30.46 -8.26 14.57
CA ARG A 463 31.60 -7.40 14.97
C ARG A 463 32.02 -6.41 13.88
N HIS A 464 31.81 -6.78 12.62
CA HIS A 464 32.14 -5.97 11.45
C HIS A 464 31.01 -5.03 11.03
N SER A 465 29.84 -5.11 11.68
CA SER A 465 28.76 -4.14 11.47
C SER A 465 29.15 -2.78 12.06
N THR A 466 28.97 -1.72 11.26
CA THR A 466 29.24 -0.33 11.63
C THR A 466 28.01 0.40 12.18
N GLN A 467 26.83 -0.20 12.00
CA GLN A 467 25.53 0.34 12.42
C GLN A 467 24.80 -0.67 13.31
N LEU A 468 23.90 -0.15 14.14
CA LEU A 468 23.04 -0.97 14.98
C LEU A 468 22.17 -1.89 14.09
N SER A 469 22.32 -3.20 14.26
CA SER A 469 21.71 -4.21 13.39
C SER A 469 20.55 -4.90 14.09
N GLN A 470 19.47 -5.21 13.40
CA GLN A 470 18.37 -5.98 13.97
C GLN A 470 18.66 -7.48 13.82
N LEU A 471 18.51 -8.27 14.89
CA LEU A 471 18.62 -9.73 14.89
C LEU A 471 17.30 -10.35 15.31
N ASP A 472 16.70 -11.18 14.46
CA ASP A 472 15.42 -11.84 14.73
C ASP A 472 15.61 -13.35 14.94
N LEU A 473 15.31 -13.82 16.16
CA LEU A 473 15.40 -15.18 16.67
C LEU A 473 14.05 -15.68 17.23
N ARG A 474 12.92 -15.11 16.80
CA ARG A 474 11.59 -15.45 17.36
C ARG A 474 11.16 -16.90 17.16
N ASP A 475 11.66 -17.58 16.12
CA ASP A 475 11.34 -18.98 15.81
C ASP A 475 12.58 -19.89 15.81
N CYS A 476 13.56 -19.54 16.65
CA CYS A 476 14.82 -20.28 16.80
C CYS A 476 14.94 -20.94 18.18
N GLU A 477 15.53 -22.13 18.21
CA GLU A 477 16.07 -22.76 19.41
C GLU A 477 17.58 -22.57 19.40
N VAL A 478 18.15 -22.10 20.51
CA VAL A 478 19.59 -21.83 20.59
C VAL A 478 20.14 -22.52 21.82
N GLU A 479 21.29 -23.18 21.67
CA GLU A 479 22.00 -23.75 22.81
C GLU A 479 22.58 -22.65 23.70
N ASP A 480 22.60 -22.86 25.01
CA ASP A 480 23.16 -21.91 25.99
C ASP A 480 24.61 -21.51 25.64
N SER A 481 25.40 -22.50 25.18
CA SER A 481 26.78 -22.31 24.73
C SER A 481 26.90 -21.37 23.52
N GLY A 482 25.88 -21.36 22.65
CA GLY A 482 25.78 -20.47 21.49
C GLY A 482 25.35 -19.06 21.90
N LEU A 483 24.37 -18.93 22.80
CA LEU A 483 23.94 -17.64 23.34
C LEU A 483 25.08 -16.91 24.07
N ASP A 484 25.92 -17.65 24.78
CA ASP A 484 27.13 -17.12 25.43
C ASP A 484 28.07 -16.39 24.45
N LEU A 485 28.13 -16.83 23.19
CA LEU A 485 28.97 -16.22 22.13
C LEU A 485 28.38 -14.93 21.55
N LEU A 486 27.10 -14.65 21.79
CA LEU A 486 26.42 -13.45 21.31
C LEU A 486 26.59 -12.25 22.25
N PHE A 487 26.77 -12.47 23.56
CA PHE A 487 26.94 -11.37 24.55
C PHE A 487 27.96 -10.30 24.15
N PRO A 488 29.15 -10.63 23.61
CA PRO A 488 30.14 -9.63 23.20
C PRO A 488 29.65 -8.67 22.10
N VAL A 489 28.59 -9.02 21.36
CA VAL A 489 28.06 -8.21 20.24
C VAL A 489 26.65 -7.68 20.49
N LEU A 490 25.96 -8.09 21.56
CA LEU A 490 24.58 -7.67 21.86
C LEU A 490 24.42 -6.15 21.94
N HIS A 491 25.39 -5.42 22.48
CA HIS A 491 25.37 -3.95 22.55
C HIS A 491 25.25 -3.24 21.18
N ARG A 492 25.45 -3.95 20.06
CA ARG A 492 25.33 -3.42 18.69
C ARG A 492 24.06 -3.88 17.98
N VAL A 493 23.19 -4.61 18.66
CA VAL A 493 22.10 -5.34 18.02
C VAL A 493 20.78 -4.97 18.66
N HIS A 494 19.74 -4.70 17.87
CA HIS A 494 18.36 -4.74 18.36
C HIS A 494 17.83 -6.18 18.27
N LEU A 495 17.66 -6.84 19.41
CA LEU A 495 17.29 -8.25 19.51
C LEU A 495 15.77 -8.41 19.52
N ARG A 496 15.25 -9.21 18.58
CA ARG A 496 13.89 -9.76 18.64
C ARG A 496 14.00 -11.25 18.86
N ALA A 497 13.62 -11.74 20.02
CA ALA A 497 13.77 -13.15 20.36
C ALA A 497 12.46 -13.74 20.84
N SER A 498 12.38 -15.07 20.82
CA SER A 498 11.30 -15.81 21.46
C SER A 498 11.43 -15.66 22.98
N LYS A 499 10.32 -15.81 23.69
CA LYS A 499 10.32 -15.71 25.16
C LYS A 499 11.21 -16.77 25.82
N ALA A 500 11.34 -17.94 25.19
CA ALA A 500 12.25 -18.99 25.64
C ALA A 500 13.72 -18.54 25.53
N VAL A 501 14.11 -17.96 24.38
CA VAL A 501 15.47 -17.43 24.16
C VAL A 501 15.76 -16.24 25.09
N LEU A 502 14.78 -15.38 25.36
CA LEU A 502 14.92 -14.29 26.33
C LEU A 502 15.18 -14.80 27.75
N LEU A 503 14.46 -15.84 28.19
CA LEU A 503 14.69 -16.47 29.49
C LEU A 503 16.06 -17.15 29.59
N GLN A 504 16.51 -17.81 28.52
CA GLN A 504 17.87 -18.38 28.45
C GLN A 504 18.93 -17.28 28.51
N LEU A 505 18.76 -16.19 27.77
CA LEU A 505 19.68 -15.06 27.83
C LEU A 505 19.73 -14.45 29.24
N LEU A 506 18.59 -14.30 29.91
CA LEU A 506 18.55 -13.82 31.30
C LEU A 506 19.29 -14.76 32.25
N SER A 507 19.12 -16.07 32.14
CA SER A 507 19.81 -17.02 33.01
C SER A 507 21.33 -17.00 32.83
N LEU A 508 21.80 -16.67 31.61
CA LEU A 508 23.22 -16.56 31.25
C LEU A 508 23.86 -15.20 31.58
N VAL A 509 23.09 -14.22 32.08
CA VAL A 509 23.65 -12.94 32.55
C VAL A 509 24.58 -13.17 33.74
N LEU A 510 24.24 -14.11 34.63
CA LEU A 510 25.01 -14.40 35.83
C LEU A 510 26.30 -15.16 35.48
N VAL A 511 27.45 -14.52 35.70
CA VAL A 511 28.78 -15.11 35.47
C VAL A 511 29.59 -15.07 36.77
N ASN A 512 30.61 -15.93 36.90
CA ASN A 512 31.47 -16.02 38.08
C ASN A 512 32.18 -14.70 38.46
N THR A 513 32.26 -13.74 37.54
CA THR A 513 32.88 -12.43 37.71
C THR A 513 31.81 -11.33 37.73
N GLU A 514 31.77 -10.53 38.79
CA GLU A 514 30.82 -9.41 38.91
C GLU A 514 30.95 -8.43 37.74
N GLY A 515 32.18 -8.08 37.34
CA GLY A 515 32.43 -7.15 36.24
C GLY A 515 31.90 -7.63 34.88
N ASP A 516 31.89 -8.94 34.61
CA ASP A 516 31.33 -9.47 33.36
C ASP A 516 29.82 -9.60 33.43
N THR A 517 29.27 -9.88 34.62
CA THR A 517 27.81 -9.88 34.86
C THR A 517 27.21 -8.51 34.58
N VAL A 518 27.85 -7.43 35.05
CA VAL A 518 27.43 -6.04 34.76
C VAL A 518 27.44 -5.77 33.26
N ARG A 519 28.55 -6.07 32.57
CA ARG A 519 28.68 -5.84 31.13
C ARG A 519 27.63 -6.61 30.31
N ARG A 520 27.33 -7.86 30.71
CA ARG A 520 26.31 -8.69 30.06
C ARG A 520 24.91 -8.14 30.29
N ALA A 521 24.59 -7.72 31.51
CA ALA A 521 23.31 -7.10 31.85
C ALA A 521 23.07 -5.81 31.03
N GLU A 522 24.06 -4.92 31.00
CA GLU A 522 24.01 -3.67 30.21
C GLU A 522 23.86 -3.98 28.71
N SER A 523 24.63 -4.93 28.18
CA SER A 523 24.59 -5.30 26.76
C SER A 523 23.25 -5.91 26.36
N LEU A 524 22.65 -6.74 27.22
CA LEU A 524 21.34 -7.34 26.97
C LEU A 524 20.24 -6.27 27.01
N CYS A 525 20.24 -5.39 28.01
CA CYS A 525 19.26 -4.30 28.09
C CYS A 525 19.37 -3.35 26.89
N ALA A 526 20.58 -2.97 26.50
CA ALA A 526 20.82 -2.18 25.29
C ALA A 526 20.28 -2.88 24.03
N ALA A 527 20.37 -4.21 23.96
CA ALA A 527 19.90 -4.97 22.82
C ALA A 527 18.37 -5.05 22.72
N LEU A 528 17.68 -5.10 23.87
CA LEU A 528 16.22 -5.13 23.94
C LEU A 528 15.58 -3.80 23.51
N GLY A 529 16.32 -2.70 23.58
CA GLY A 529 15.83 -1.39 23.12
C GLY A 529 14.70 -0.82 23.99
N GLY A 530 14.65 -1.22 25.25
CA GLY A 530 13.70 -0.70 26.23
C GLY A 530 12.45 -1.56 26.45
N GLU A 531 12.22 -2.61 25.66
CA GLU A 531 11.05 -3.49 25.78
C GLU A 531 11.46 -4.92 26.15
N LEU A 532 10.88 -5.47 27.23
CA LEU A 532 11.06 -6.86 27.63
C LEU A 532 9.70 -7.53 27.87
N ASP A 533 9.30 -8.39 26.94
CA ASP A 533 8.08 -9.21 27.05
C ASP A 533 8.41 -10.65 27.48
N LEU A 534 8.03 -10.99 28.72
CA LEU A 534 8.08 -12.34 29.27
C LEU A 534 6.67 -12.89 29.56
N SER A 535 5.62 -12.28 29.02
CA SER A 535 4.25 -12.68 29.32
C SER A 535 3.99 -14.14 28.95
N HIS A 536 3.11 -14.81 29.70
CA HIS A 536 2.79 -16.23 29.54
C HIS A 536 3.99 -17.19 29.75
N THR A 537 5.08 -16.75 30.39
CA THR A 537 6.19 -17.62 30.78
C THR A 537 6.17 -17.93 32.27
N THR A 538 6.54 -19.14 32.67
CA THR A 538 6.67 -19.48 34.10
C THR A 538 8.01 -18.99 34.64
N LEU A 539 7.97 -17.97 35.50
CA LEU A 539 9.18 -17.44 36.14
C LEU A 539 9.46 -18.19 37.45
N ASP A 540 10.66 -18.75 37.56
CA ASP A 540 11.16 -19.36 38.79
C ASP A 540 11.97 -18.34 39.62
N GLN A 541 12.39 -18.76 40.82
CA GLN A 541 13.18 -17.90 41.71
C GLN A 541 14.51 -17.48 41.07
N ARG A 542 15.11 -18.33 40.23
CA ARG A 542 16.38 -18.05 39.54
C ARG A 542 16.20 -17.01 38.44
N ALA A 543 15.18 -17.15 37.59
CA ALA A 543 14.84 -16.17 36.57
C ALA A 543 14.48 -14.81 37.19
N CYS A 544 13.73 -14.79 38.29
CA CYS A 544 13.44 -13.55 39.02
C CYS A 544 14.72 -12.92 39.59
N GLY A 545 15.64 -13.71 40.14
CA GLY A 545 16.94 -13.23 40.61
C GLY A 545 17.81 -12.67 39.47
N ALA A 546 17.85 -13.34 38.32
CA ALA A 546 18.57 -12.88 37.14
C ALA A 546 17.98 -11.59 36.57
N LEU A 547 16.64 -11.49 36.53
CA LEU A 547 15.94 -10.28 36.11
C LEU A 547 16.19 -9.11 37.07
N ALA A 548 16.20 -9.37 38.39
CA ALA A 548 16.55 -8.36 39.40
C ALA A 548 17.98 -7.83 39.18
N LEU A 549 18.96 -8.72 38.95
CA LEU A 549 20.33 -8.32 38.64
C LEU A 549 20.44 -7.52 37.33
N MET A 550 19.69 -7.90 36.30
CA MET A 550 19.65 -7.13 35.06
C MET A 550 19.12 -5.72 35.30
N LEU A 551 18.01 -5.59 36.05
CA LEU A 551 17.42 -4.30 36.41
C LEU A 551 18.31 -3.49 37.37
N ASP A 552 19.17 -4.14 38.16
CA ASP A 552 20.13 -3.47 39.03
C ASP A 552 21.18 -2.69 38.24
N PHE A 553 21.75 -3.34 37.23
CA PHE A 553 22.88 -2.80 36.48
C PHE A 553 22.50 -2.06 35.20
N SER A 554 21.25 -2.16 34.75
CA SER A 554 20.78 -1.46 33.55
C SER A 554 19.88 -0.27 33.88
N GLU A 555 20.01 0.77 33.07
CA GLU A 555 19.09 1.90 33.01
C GLU A 555 18.54 1.98 31.57
N GLY A 556 17.24 2.19 31.41
CA GLY A 556 16.62 2.33 30.08
C GLY A 556 15.61 1.25 29.68
N LEU A 557 15.21 0.34 30.57
CA LEU A 557 14.04 -0.51 30.32
C LEU A 557 12.76 0.33 30.53
N GLU A 558 12.06 0.58 29.44
CA GLU A 558 10.82 1.37 29.43
C GLU A 558 9.61 0.48 29.72
N GLU A 559 9.49 -0.67 29.06
CA GLU A 559 8.35 -1.58 29.19
C GLU A 559 8.80 -2.97 29.64
N LEU A 560 8.15 -3.49 30.68
CA LEU A 560 8.34 -4.83 31.22
C LEU A 560 6.98 -5.52 31.35
N ASP A 561 6.74 -6.53 30.52
CA ASP A 561 5.52 -7.34 30.57
C ASP A 561 5.79 -8.69 31.24
N LEU A 562 5.25 -8.85 32.44
CA LEU A 562 5.27 -10.09 33.24
C LEU A 562 3.85 -10.63 33.45
N SER A 563 2.94 -10.37 32.51
CA SER A 563 1.57 -10.87 32.59
C SER A 563 1.51 -12.39 32.43
N HIS A 564 0.56 -13.05 33.10
CA HIS A 564 0.40 -14.51 33.03
C HIS A 564 1.64 -15.33 33.46
N CYS A 565 2.49 -14.80 34.33
CA CYS A 565 3.74 -15.45 34.74
C CYS A 565 3.66 -16.37 35.98
N GLN A 566 2.46 -16.53 36.55
CA GLN A 566 2.22 -17.24 37.82
C GLN A 566 3.00 -16.65 39.02
N LEU A 567 3.35 -15.37 38.98
CA LEU A 567 4.08 -14.70 40.05
C LEU A 567 3.30 -14.73 41.37
N THR A 568 3.98 -15.10 42.45
CA THR A 568 3.49 -15.03 43.83
C THR A 568 4.10 -13.83 44.54
N ASP A 569 3.53 -13.42 45.68
CA ASP A 569 4.07 -12.30 46.48
C ASP A 569 5.54 -12.50 46.89
N GLN A 570 5.98 -13.76 47.06
CA GLN A 570 7.36 -14.09 47.39
C GLN A 570 8.33 -13.83 46.22
N LEU A 571 7.93 -14.17 44.99
CA LEU A 571 8.74 -13.92 43.80
C LEU A 571 8.75 -12.44 43.46
N LEU A 572 7.61 -11.76 43.60
CA LEU A 572 7.50 -10.33 43.40
C LEU A 572 8.41 -9.55 44.35
N LEU A 573 8.58 -10.02 45.60
CA LEU A 573 9.47 -9.38 46.57
C LEU A 573 10.94 -9.32 46.11
N ILE A 574 11.39 -10.26 45.28
CA ILE A 574 12.74 -10.27 44.72
C ILE A 574 12.91 -9.14 43.68
N LEU A 575 11.85 -8.85 42.93
CA LEU A 575 11.88 -7.87 41.84
C LEU A 575 11.59 -6.45 42.33
N ILE A 576 10.75 -6.31 43.36
CA ILE A 576 10.12 -5.05 43.75
C ILE A 576 11.12 -3.93 44.09
N THR A 577 12.32 -4.27 44.54
CA THR A 577 13.36 -3.27 44.83
C THR A 577 13.89 -2.58 43.59
N HIS A 578 13.72 -3.17 42.40
CA HIS A 578 14.33 -2.71 41.14
C HIS A 578 13.30 -2.25 40.10
N LEU A 579 12.01 -2.56 40.30
CA LEU A 579 10.92 -2.20 39.38
C LEU A 579 10.65 -0.69 39.27
N HIS A 580 11.13 0.12 40.22
CA HIS A 580 10.98 1.58 40.19
C HIS A 580 11.66 2.25 38.99
N LYS A 581 12.53 1.54 38.27
CA LYS A 581 13.25 2.02 37.07
C LYS A 581 12.45 1.87 35.77
N VAL A 582 11.35 1.09 35.78
CA VAL A 582 10.55 0.77 34.58
C VAL A 582 9.39 1.75 34.43
N HIS A 583 9.09 2.18 33.19
CA HIS A 583 8.01 3.14 32.90
C HIS A 583 6.64 2.47 32.75
N VAL A 584 6.56 1.30 32.10
CA VAL A 584 5.33 0.53 31.92
C VAL A 584 5.59 -0.87 32.45
N LEU A 585 4.88 -1.25 33.52
CA LEU A 585 5.01 -2.54 34.17
C LEU A 585 3.68 -3.28 34.11
N ASP A 586 3.64 -4.41 33.42
CA ASP A 586 2.48 -5.29 33.40
C ASP A 586 2.67 -6.49 34.32
N LEU A 587 1.87 -6.55 35.39
CA LEU A 587 1.82 -7.65 36.37
C LEU A 587 0.46 -8.37 36.32
N SER A 588 -0.28 -8.24 35.22
CA SER A 588 -1.63 -8.77 35.10
C SER A 588 -1.68 -10.31 35.08
N HIS A 589 -2.80 -10.89 35.50
CA HIS A 589 -3.04 -12.33 35.48
C HIS A 589 -2.00 -13.17 36.25
N ASN A 590 -1.58 -12.68 37.42
CA ASN A 590 -0.67 -13.37 38.34
C ASN A 590 -1.40 -13.81 39.63
N LYS A 591 -0.66 -14.38 40.59
CA LYS A 591 -1.18 -14.85 41.89
C LYS A 591 -0.81 -13.89 43.03
N ILE A 592 -0.78 -12.59 42.74
CA ILE A 592 -0.41 -11.53 43.68
C ILE A 592 -1.58 -11.29 44.66
N THR A 593 -1.29 -11.16 45.95
CA THR A 593 -2.28 -10.93 47.02
C THR A 593 -2.07 -9.57 47.70
N ASP A 594 -2.92 -9.24 48.69
CA ASP A 594 -2.84 -7.97 49.42
C ASP A 594 -1.50 -7.78 50.19
N VAL A 595 -0.70 -8.84 50.36
CA VAL A 595 0.59 -8.81 51.08
C VAL A 595 1.63 -7.92 50.39
N SER A 596 1.60 -7.85 49.06
CA SER A 596 2.54 -7.03 48.28
C SER A 596 2.01 -5.62 47.98
N THR A 597 0.76 -5.33 48.33
CA THR A 597 0.09 -4.04 48.06
C THR A 597 0.86 -2.84 48.62
N ASP A 598 1.27 -2.89 49.89
CA ASP A 598 2.01 -1.79 50.53
C ASP A 598 3.36 -1.51 49.83
N LYS A 599 4.02 -2.57 49.35
CA LYS A 599 5.31 -2.47 48.67
C LYS A 599 5.15 -1.97 47.23
N LEU A 600 4.07 -2.36 46.53
CA LEU A 600 3.75 -1.83 45.21
C LEU A 600 3.39 -0.34 45.27
N LEU A 601 2.68 0.10 46.32
CA LEU A 601 2.39 1.52 46.55
C LEU A 601 3.66 2.33 46.85
N GLN A 602 4.66 1.73 47.51
CA GLN A 602 5.96 2.36 47.73
C GLN A 602 6.73 2.60 46.42
N LEU A 603 6.58 1.74 45.40
CA LEU A 603 7.22 1.95 44.08
C LEU A 603 6.83 3.30 43.46
N VAL A 604 5.53 3.59 43.43
CA VAL A 604 5.00 4.83 42.84
C VAL A 604 5.33 6.05 43.70
N SER A 605 5.54 5.85 45.00
CA SER A 605 6.02 6.92 45.90
C SER A 605 7.48 7.31 45.64
N ILE A 606 8.30 6.38 45.16
CA ILE A 606 9.71 6.61 44.80
C ILE A 606 9.82 7.27 43.42
N ASN A 607 8.96 6.91 42.46
CA ASN A 607 9.01 7.44 41.10
C ASN A 607 7.61 7.86 40.58
N PRO A 608 7.11 9.04 40.97
CA PRO A 608 5.70 9.41 40.80
C PRO A 608 5.29 9.85 39.39
N SER A 609 6.25 10.15 38.49
CA SER A 609 6.00 10.84 37.21
C SER A 609 6.00 9.96 35.96
N THR A 610 6.44 8.70 36.03
CA THR A 610 6.78 7.91 34.82
C THR A 610 6.30 6.46 34.81
N VAL A 611 5.80 5.93 35.94
CA VAL A 611 5.47 4.51 36.07
C VAL A 611 3.96 4.27 35.92
N THR A 612 3.57 3.44 34.96
CA THR A 612 2.23 2.87 34.81
C THR A 612 2.29 1.40 35.21
N VAL A 613 1.50 0.98 36.20
CA VAL A 613 1.49 -0.41 36.68
C VAL A 613 0.13 -1.04 36.43
N ARG A 614 0.09 -2.10 35.62
CA ARG A 614 -1.12 -2.88 35.33
C ARG A 614 -1.18 -4.09 36.25
N LEU A 615 -2.29 -4.27 36.95
CA LEU A 615 -2.49 -5.36 37.92
C LEU A 615 -3.81 -6.12 37.68
N PHE A 616 -4.27 -6.20 36.42
CA PHE A 616 -5.55 -6.83 36.10
C PHE A 616 -5.60 -8.30 36.54
N SER A 617 -6.75 -8.79 37.00
CA SER A 617 -6.96 -10.22 37.30
C SER A 617 -5.94 -10.85 38.26
N ASN A 618 -5.62 -10.16 39.37
CA ASN A 618 -4.85 -10.71 40.50
C ASN A 618 -5.76 -11.02 41.71
N ASN A 619 -5.23 -11.70 42.73
CA ASN A 619 -5.95 -12.08 43.96
C ASN A 619 -5.98 -10.95 45.03
N ILE A 620 -6.00 -9.70 44.59
CA ILE A 620 -6.03 -8.51 45.45
C ILE A 620 -7.48 -8.22 45.84
N MET A 621 -7.78 -8.30 47.15
CA MET A 621 -9.12 -8.08 47.69
C MET A 621 -9.34 -6.60 48.02
N ASP A 622 -8.34 -5.90 48.57
CA ASP A 622 -8.45 -4.47 48.88
C ASP A 622 -7.89 -3.59 47.76
N ARG A 623 -8.80 -3.11 46.91
CA ARG A 623 -8.48 -2.22 45.78
C ARG A 623 -8.57 -0.73 46.14
N THR A 624 -8.92 -0.38 47.39
CA THR A 624 -9.21 1.01 47.77
C THR A 624 -7.97 1.89 47.78
N ALA A 625 -6.80 1.32 48.11
CA ALA A 625 -5.53 2.03 48.14
C ALA A 625 -5.04 2.42 46.73
N PHE A 626 -5.21 1.53 45.74
CA PHE A 626 -4.75 1.77 44.36
C PHE A 626 -5.62 2.77 43.60
N LYS A 627 -6.93 2.84 43.87
CA LYS A 627 -7.85 3.80 43.21
C LYS A 627 -7.51 5.28 43.46
N LYS A 628 -6.68 5.56 44.47
CA LYS A 628 -6.22 6.93 44.79
C LYS A 628 -5.08 7.40 43.88
N HIS A 629 -4.46 6.48 43.13
CA HIS A 629 -3.31 6.73 42.28
C HIS A 629 -3.67 6.49 40.81
N THR A 630 -3.48 7.51 39.96
CA THR A 630 -3.79 7.42 38.51
C THR A 630 -2.81 6.54 37.73
N GLN A 631 -1.71 6.14 38.36
CA GLN A 631 -0.65 5.29 37.80
C GLN A 631 -1.00 3.79 37.81
N PHE A 632 -2.00 3.37 38.58
CA PHE A 632 -2.39 1.96 38.67
C PHE A 632 -3.64 1.67 37.85
N GLU A 633 -3.53 0.70 36.95
CA GLU A 633 -4.67 0.18 36.19
C GLU A 633 -5.13 -1.15 36.81
N ILE A 634 -6.28 -1.13 37.51
CA ILE A 634 -6.88 -2.28 38.19
C ILE A 634 -8.35 -2.38 37.83
N TRP A 635 -8.76 -3.54 37.27
CA TRP A 635 -10.13 -3.85 36.89
C TRP A 635 -10.61 -5.14 37.55
#